data_AF-A0A9E4W8Y9-F1
#
_entry.id   AF-A0A9E4W8Y9-F1
#
_cell.length_a   1.000
_cell.length_b   1.000
_cell.length_c   1.000
_cell.angle_alpha   90.00
_cell.angle_beta   90.00
_cell.angle_gamma   90.00
#
_symmetry.space_group_name_H-M   'P 1'
#
loop_
_entity.id
_entity.type
_entity.pdbx_description
1 polymer ?
#
loop_
_entity_poly.entity_id
_entity_poly.type
_entity_poly.pdbx_seq_one_letter_code
_entity_poly.pdbx_strand_id
1 'polypeptide(L)'
;MVTQETGTSSWADAFQNILKLEESHGFDNKAVMGGLDKFVALWGKEMAAQAAGDEKFLLKESYDAMSAKLRAQWVAKWREALAGASAPIKATKPTASTTKKKPAAKKTPPGEKTRYKAPPAEVTVDAPVDRLRGVDTKLTARLKRLDVETIRDLLYLFPRRHEDYSTAVKISELSPGEECTVVATVWEAREVAKGPRGGRRDTEAVLSDETGNLRVVWFGQRYLARSLKPGSRIAISGKASVFRGQLVFENPEHEMLDAAGSGVHTGRLVPIYPLTEGLTRRNMRRLTWQAVQDWLGGLEDALPGDILARTKLMPLLDAVYQGHYPKDMETWELARRRLAFDELFTLQLAVLARRRMLHDNVKGIEVDAPANVIDGFYKILPFPLTKAQRRCIQEIESDLHRGTPPMSRLLQGEVGSGKTVVALSALLSVATAGFQGAMMVPTEILAEQHFQTIGNLLSGLPRPVQEPHLMSVYLEHMDRPVSIGLLTGSSRAPAKRELTKMASDGTLDILVGTQALIQDGVSMPKLALAIADEQHRFGVMQRSALQERGQANPHTLIMSATPIPRTLSLTLFGDLDISTIDEMPAGRQQVATKWLEPEQRDTAYGFIRKQVEQGRQAFVVCPLVDESETIESKAATEEYQRLSQDVFPDLSLGLLHGRMPAKEKDKVMRRFRDGELDILVTTPVVEVGIDVANATVMMIDGADRFGLAQLHQFRGRVGRGEHKSYCMLMADTASETAKERLSALARIHDGFQLAEVDLELRGPGDFFGTRQSGLPSLKMAQLSDRELLDLARTEAIRLIEEDPELKMPEHAAIAAQVARFVDQASANVA
;
A
#
# COMPACT_ATOMS: atom_id res chain seq x y z
N MET A 1 31.75 17.54 19.81
CA MET A 1 32.52 16.55 19.00
C MET A 1 32.85 15.41 19.94
N VAL A 2 32.14 14.28 19.98
CA VAL A 2 31.46 13.50 18.94
C VAL A 2 30.00 13.26 19.34
N THR A 3 29.11 13.41 18.38
CA THR A 3 27.65 13.22 18.47
C THR A 3 27.28 11.75 18.47
N GLN A 4 26.24 11.43 19.23
CA GLN A 4 25.64 10.11 19.41
C GLN A 4 25.23 9.48 18.08
N GLU A 5 25.83 8.33 17.76
CA GLU A 5 25.28 7.33 16.87
C GLU A 5 24.63 6.20 17.69
N THR A 6 23.59 5.65 17.10
CA THR A 6 22.60 4.67 17.54
C THR A 6 23.14 3.37 18.15
N GLY A 7 22.36 2.77 19.06
CA GLY A 7 22.44 1.33 19.35
C GLY A 7 22.16 1.00 20.82
N THR A 8 21.14 0.19 21.08
CA THR A 8 20.91 -0.51 22.35
C THR A 8 22.09 -1.45 22.65
N SER A 9 23.21 -0.91 23.15
CA SER A 9 24.30 -1.73 23.67
C SER A 9 23.89 -2.27 25.04
N SER A 10 23.99 -3.59 25.23
CA SER A 10 23.87 -4.19 26.57
C SER A 10 24.81 -3.47 27.53
N TRP A 11 24.45 -3.31 28.81
CA TRP A 11 25.38 -2.76 29.81
C TRP A 11 26.72 -3.51 29.81
N ALA A 12 26.71 -4.80 29.42
CA ALA A 12 27.91 -5.63 29.25
C ALA A 12 28.80 -5.16 28.09
N ASP A 13 28.22 -4.72 26.96
CA ASP A 13 28.98 -4.20 25.81
C ASP A 13 29.57 -2.82 26.13
N ALA A 14 28.77 -1.95 26.76
CA ALA A 14 29.24 -0.68 27.28
C ALA A 14 30.39 -0.88 28.28
N PHE A 15 30.24 -1.85 29.19
CA PHE A 15 31.26 -2.17 30.19
C PHE A 15 32.52 -2.76 29.58
N GLN A 16 32.43 -3.66 28.58
CA GLN A 16 33.61 -4.15 27.86
C GLN A 16 34.39 -3.02 27.16
N ASN A 17 33.69 -2.06 26.57
CA ASN A 17 34.32 -0.91 25.93
C ASN A 17 35.03 0.00 26.95
N ILE A 18 34.41 0.21 28.12
CA ILE A 18 35.01 0.97 29.22
C ILE A 18 36.29 0.28 29.74
N LEU A 19 36.26 -1.05 29.92
CA LEU A 19 37.43 -1.81 30.38
C LEU A 19 38.60 -1.74 29.39
N LYS A 20 38.33 -1.77 28.07
CA LYS A 20 39.36 -1.57 27.03
C LYS A 20 39.95 -0.17 27.07
N LEU A 21 39.12 0.85 27.34
CA LEU A 21 39.57 2.23 27.42
C LEU A 21 40.47 2.45 28.65
N GLU A 22 40.11 1.91 29.82
CA GLU A 22 40.96 1.95 31.02
C GLU A 22 42.32 1.29 30.79
N GLU A 23 42.38 0.17 30.08
CA GLU A 23 43.63 -0.49 29.72
C GLU A 23 44.51 0.40 28.82
N SER A 24 43.91 1.07 27.83
CA SER A 24 44.64 2.00 26.95
C SER A 24 45.19 3.24 27.67
N HIS A 25 44.56 3.63 28.79
CA HIS A 25 44.97 4.79 29.58
C HIS A 25 45.78 4.42 30.83
N GLY A 26 46.19 3.16 30.98
CA GLY A 26 47.01 2.71 32.11
C GLY A 26 46.27 2.67 33.45
N PHE A 27 44.96 2.44 33.42
CA PHE A 27 44.07 2.30 34.59
C PHE A 27 43.93 3.58 35.44
N ASP A 28 43.82 4.73 34.79
CA ASP A 28 43.80 6.06 35.41
C ASP A 28 42.41 6.53 35.87
N ASN A 29 41.36 5.71 35.73
CA ASN A 29 39.97 5.99 36.13
C ASN A 29 39.34 7.19 35.39
N LYS A 30 39.77 7.46 34.15
CA LYS A 30 39.22 8.53 33.29
C LYS A 30 38.37 8.06 32.12
N ALA A 31 38.16 6.75 31.97
CA ALA A 31 37.38 6.22 30.85
C ALA A 31 35.90 6.65 30.87
N VAL A 32 35.36 7.06 32.03
CA VAL A 32 33.96 7.47 32.19
C VAL A 32 33.87 8.77 33.00
N MET A 33 33.08 9.74 32.54
CA MET A 33 32.79 10.96 33.30
C MET A 33 32.08 10.61 34.61
N GLY A 34 32.77 10.84 35.73
CA GLY A 34 32.29 10.51 37.08
C GLY A 34 32.87 9.22 37.69
N GLY A 35 33.83 8.58 37.00
CA GLY A 35 34.59 7.43 37.49
C GLY A 35 33.86 6.10 37.31
N LEU A 36 34.62 5.00 37.28
CA LEU A 36 34.10 3.64 37.10
C LEU A 36 33.16 3.21 38.24
N ASP A 37 33.33 3.80 39.43
CA ASP A 37 32.50 3.56 40.61
C ASP A 37 31.02 3.89 40.39
N LYS A 38 30.71 4.98 39.69
CA LYS A 38 29.32 5.34 39.38
C LYS A 38 28.67 4.34 38.42
N PHE A 39 29.45 3.82 37.48
CA PHE A 39 28.97 2.80 36.54
C PHE A 39 28.66 1.49 37.27
N VAL A 40 29.56 1.04 38.15
CA VAL A 40 29.37 -0.16 38.98
C VAL A 40 28.20 0.02 39.97
N ALA A 41 27.98 1.22 40.50
CA ALA A 41 26.83 1.50 41.36
C ALA A 41 25.48 1.43 40.61
N LEU A 42 25.44 1.91 39.36
CA LEU A 42 24.22 1.92 38.55
C LEU A 42 23.82 0.51 38.11
N TRP A 43 24.80 -0.30 37.72
CA TRP A 43 24.59 -1.62 37.09
C TRP A 43 24.94 -2.81 38.00
N GLY A 44 25.29 -2.56 39.26
CA GLY A 44 25.82 -3.56 40.19
C GLY A 44 24.91 -4.77 40.42
N LYS A 45 23.57 -4.60 40.38
CA LYS A 45 22.61 -5.71 40.51
C LYS A 45 22.66 -6.66 39.30
N GLU A 46 22.84 -6.12 38.11
CA GLU A 46 22.90 -6.89 36.86
C GLU A 46 24.26 -7.55 36.70
N MET A 47 25.33 -6.84 37.09
CA MET A 47 26.69 -7.38 37.23
C MET A 47 26.75 -8.56 38.20
N ALA A 48 26.09 -8.47 39.37
CA ALA A 48 26.03 -9.54 40.36
C ALA A 48 25.26 -10.78 39.86
N ALA A 49 24.16 -10.56 39.12
CA ALA A 49 23.37 -11.63 38.54
C ALA A 49 24.18 -12.42 37.50
N GLN A 50 25.00 -11.74 36.69
CA GLN A 50 25.86 -12.40 35.69
C GLN A 50 27.07 -13.11 36.31
N ALA A 51 27.57 -12.64 37.46
CA ALA A 51 28.64 -13.30 38.22
C ALA A 51 28.16 -14.47 39.11
N ALA A 52 26.95 -15.00 38.88
CA ALA A 52 26.35 -16.09 39.64
C ALA A 52 26.31 -15.85 41.18
N GLY A 53 26.23 -14.59 41.61
CA GLY A 53 26.19 -14.22 43.03
C GLY A 53 27.53 -14.26 43.77
N ASP A 54 28.68 -14.36 43.08
CA ASP A 54 29.98 -14.20 43.73
C ASP A 54 30.27 -12.72 44.02
N GLU A 55 29.97 -12.28 45.25
CA GLU A 55 30.21 -10.90 45.74
C GLU A 55 31.69 -10.44 45.63
N LYS A 56 32.62 -11.33 45.28
CA LYS A 56 34.02 -10.97 45.00
C LYS A 56 34.23 -10.25 43.67
N PHE A 57 33.25 -10.27 42.76
CA PHE A 57 33.33 -9.53 41.48
C PHE A 57 32.97 -8.05 41.61
N LEU A 58 32.14 -7.71 42.60
CA LEU A 58 31.82 -6.33 42.92
C LEU A 58 32.96 -5.70 43.72
N LEU A 59 33.29 -4.45 43.37
CA LEU A 59 34.30 -3.66 44.07
C LEU A 59 33.91 -3.53 45.56
N LYS A 60 34.72 -4.11 46.46
CA LYS A 60 34.57 -3.95 47.92
C LYS A 60 35.03 -2.58 48.42
N GLU A 61 35.92 -1.95 47.66
CA GLU A 61 36.44 -0.59 47.87
C GLU A 61 36.31 0.17 46.54
N SER A 62 36.16 1.49 46.60
CA SER A 62 36.04 2.34 45.41
C SER A 62 37.21 2.11 44.45
N TYR A 63 36.92 1.95 43.15
CA TYR A 63 37.90 1.85 42.08
C TYR A 63 38.90 3.00 42.13
N ASP A 64 38.43 4.20 42.49
CA ASP A 64 39.27 5.38 42.67
C ASP A 64 40.31 5.22 43.79
N ALA A 65 39.99 4.49 44.86
CA ALA A 65 40.90 4.24 45.97
C ALA A 65 41.96 3.14 45.69
N MET A 66 41.82 2.39 44.59
CA MET A 66 42.73 1.29 44.25
C MET A 66 44.01 1.76 43.53
N SER A 67 45.14 1.12 43.83
CA SER A 67 46.36 1.31 43.03
C SER A 67 46.19 0.81 41.59
N ALA A 68 46.91 1.39 40.62
CA ALA A 68 46.85 0.98 39.21
C ALA A 68 47.08 -0.53 39.00
N LYS A 69 47.92 -1.16 39.84
CA LYS A 69 48.17 -2.61 39.80
C LYS A 69 46.95 -3.44 40.21
N LEU A 70 46.18 -2.99 41.20
CA LEU A 70 44.94 -3.65 41.63
C LEU A 70 43.82 -3.44 40.62
N ARG A 71 43.73 -2.23 40.03
CA ARG A 71 42.79 -1.92 38.94
C ARG A 71 43.02 -2.83 37.72
N ALA A 72 44.28 -3.01 37.32
CA ALA A 72 44.64 -3.92 36.22
C ALA A 72 44.19 -5.36 36.47
N GLN A 73 44.40 -5.88 37.69
CA GLN A 73 43.95 -7.22 38.07
C GLN A 73 42.42 -7.36 38.07
N TRP A 74 41.71 -6.32 38.49
CA TRP A 74 40.26 -6.31 38.51
C TRP A 74 39.66 -6.25 37.09
N VAL A 75 40.23 -5.42 36.21
CA VAL A 75 39.85 -5.33 34.79
C VAL A 75 40.08 -6.67 34.06
N ALA A 76 41.22 -7.32 34.31
CA ALA A 76 41.53 -8.63 33.72
C ALA A 76 40.50 -9.71 34.09
N LYS A 77 40.09 -9.77 35.37
CA LYS A 77 39.07 -10.72 35.84
C LYS A 77 37.71 -10.50 35.18
N TRP A 78 37.27 -9.25 35.04
CA TRP A 78 36.00 -8.94 34.38
C TRP A 78 36.05 -9.25 32.88
N ARG A 79 37.19 -9.08 32.23
CA ARG A 79 37.37 -9.45 30.83
C ARG A 79 37.24 -10.97 30.61
N GLU A 80 37.85 -11.77 31.48
CA GLU A 80 37.71 -13.24 31.43
C GLU A 80 36.27 -13.68 31.68
N ALA A 81 35.59 -13.09 32.67
CA ALA A 81 34.19 -13.42 32.98
C ALA A 81 33.23 -13.06 31.84
N LEU A 82 33.41 -11.91 31.20
CA LEU A 82 32.59 -11.47 30.07
C LEU A 82 32.89 -12.25 28.78
N ALA A 83 34.12 -12.75 28.61
CA ALA A 83 34.49 -13.62 27.50
C ALA A 83 33.98 -15.06 27.69
N GLY A 84 33.81 -15.53 28.93
CA GLY A 84 33.37 -16.88 29.28
C GLY A 84 31.86 -17.16 29.19
N ALA A 85 31.03 -16.14 28.98
CA ALA A 85 29.56 -16.29 28.90
C ALA A 85 29.04 -16.93 27.59
N SER A 86 29.95 -17.40 26.72
CA SER A 86 29.67 -18.11 25.46
C SER A 86 30.03 -19.61 25.56
N ALA A 87 29.43 -20.35 26.51
CA ALA A 87 29.37 -21.82 26.48
C ALA A 87 28.28 -22.36 27.43
N PRO A 88 27.51 -23.40 27.05
CA PRO A 88 26.41 -23.90 27.87
C PRO A 88 26.95 -24.77 29.01
N ILE A 89 26.80 -24.32 30.26
CA ILE A 89 27.15 -25.13 31.43
C ILE A 89 25.96 -25.99 31.85
N LYS A 90 26.17 -27.30 31.69
CA LYS A 90 25.34 -28.40 32.18
C LYS A 90 25.05 -28.27 33.68
N ALA A 91 23.77 -28.43 34.05
CA ALA A 91 23.32 -28.51 35.43
C ALA A 91 23.81 -29.79 36.13
N THR A 92 24.53 -29.64 37.24
CA THR A 92 24.79 -30.69 38.23
C THR A 92 23.73 -30.69 39.33
N LYS A 93 23.17 -31.87 39.60
CA LYS A 93 22.21 -32.17 40.68
C LYS A 93 22.81 -31.92 42.08
N PRO A 94 21.94 -31.69 43.07
CA PRO A 94 22.07 -32.41 44.34
C PRO A 94 20.83 -33.26 44.68
N THR A 95 21.13 -34.53 44.93
CA THR A 95 20.60 -35.48 45.93
C THR A 95 19.22 -35.29 46.57
N ALA A 96 18.47 -36.40 46.52
CA ALA A 96 17.19 -36.67 47.15
C ALA A 96 17.28 -36.91 48.68
N SER A 97 16.20 -36.60 49.39
CA SER A 97 15.75 -37.38 50.54
C SER A 97 14.23 -37.53 50.54
N THR A 98 13.82 -38.79 50.62
CA THR A 98 12.48 -39.38 50.51
C THR A 98 11.55 -39.12 51.69
N THR A 99 10.23 -38.99 51.46
CA THR A 99 9.20 -39.86 52.08
C THR A 99 7.84 -39.83 51.34
N LYS A 100 7.14 -40.97 51.42
CA LYS A 100 6.05 -41.49 50.56
C LYS A 100 4.66 -40.86 50.77
N LYS A 101 3.84 -40.77 49.72
CA LYS A 101 2.49 -41.41 49.59
C LYS A 101 1.87 -41.27 48.19
N LYS A 102 0.97 -42.22 47.88
CA LYS A 102 0.39 -42.68 46.58
C LYS A 102 -0.85 -41.83 46.14
N PRO A 103 -1.50 -42.09 44.97
CA PRO A 103 -1.56 -41.17 43.83
C PRO A 103 -2.94 -40.49 43.61
N ALA A 104 -2.96 -39.32 42.96
CA ALA A 104 -4.16 -38.76 42.35
C ALA A 104 -3.82 -37.88 41.13
N ALA A 105 -4.52 -38.13 40.01
CA ALA A 105 -4.71 -37.36 38.78
C ALA A 105 -3.65 -36.31 38.36
N LYS A 106 -3.05 -36.52 37.18
CA LYS A 106 -2.17 -35.55 36.49
C LYS A 106 -2.91 -34.22 36.28
N LYS A 107 -2.52 -33.20 37.04
CA LYS A 107 -2.72 -31.78 36.70
C LYS A 107 -1.61 -31.36 35.72
N THR A 108 -2.02 -30.64 34.68
CA THR A 108 -1.21 -29.86 33.74
C THR A 108 -0.23 -28.94 34.49
N PRO A 109 0.96 -28.59 33.93
CA PRO A 109 1.87 -27.64 34.59
C PRO A 109 1.18 -26.28 34.77
N PRO A 110 1.54 -25.49 35.81
CA PRO A 110 0.94 -24.16 35.99
C PRO A 110 1.43 -23.23 34.87
N GLY A 111 0.48 -22.80 34.03
CA GLY A 111 0.73 -21.83 32.96
C GLY A 111 1.17 -20.47 33.49
N GLU A 112 1.93 -19.74 32.68
CA GLU A 112 2.22 -18.33 32.88
C GLU A 112 0.93 -17.57 33.20
N LYS A 113 0.95 -16.78 34.27
CA LYS A 113 -0.18 -15.93 34.63
C LYS A 113 -0.36 -14.90 33.50
N THR A 114 -1.45 -15.00 32.76
CA THR A 114 -1.81 -14.00 31.76
C THR A 114 -1.94 -12.63 32.43
N ARG A 115 -1.23 -11.63 31.90
CA ARG A 115 -1.20 -10.26 32.41
C ARG A 115 -2.57 -9.56 32.32
N TYR A 116 -3.44 -10.05 31.44
CA TYR A 116 -4.74 -9.49 31.11
C TYR A 116 -5.87 -10.40 31.60
N LYS A 117 -6.98 -9.81 32.06
CA LYS A 117 -8.13 -10.59 32.52
C LYS A 117 -8.81 -11.27 31.34
N ALA A 118 -9.12 -12.54 31.52
CA ALA A 118 -9.98 -13.31 30.62
C ALA A 118 -11.46 -12.97 30.89
N PRO A 119 -12.33 -13.13 29.87
CA PRO A 119 -13.76 -12.94 30.04
C PRO A 119 -14.37 -13.90 31.09
N PRO A 120 -15.56 -13.59 31.64
CA PRO A 120 -16.28 -14.49 32.54
C PRO A 120 -16.46 -15.88 31.91
N ALA A 121 -16.38 -16.95 32.72
CA ALA A 121 -16.08 -18.34 32.33
C ALA A 121 -17.04 -19.07 31.35
N GLU A 122 -17.93 -18.38 30.64
CA GLU A 122 -18.89 -18.96 29.68
C GLU A 122 -19.10 -18.10 28.42
N VAL A 123 -18.34 -17.01 28.25
CA VAL A 123 -18.58 -16.04 27.17
C VAL A 123 -17.27 -15.74 26.44
N THR A 124 -17.30 -15.81 25.11
CA THR A 124 -16.15 -15.47 24.24
C THR A 124 -16.16 -13.99 23.86
N VAL A 125 -15.04 -13.51 23.33
CA VAL A 125 -14.93 -12.15 22.75
C VAL A 125 -15.87 -11.93 21.55
N ASP A 126 -16.41 -13.01 20.96
CA ASP A 126 -17.37 -12.94 19.85
C ASP A 126 -18.81 -12.66 20.32
N ALA A 127 -19.01 -12.50 21.64
CA ALA A 127 -20.30 -12.11 22.19
C ALA A 127 -20.71 -10.67 21.78
N PRO A 128 -22.03 -10.38 21.71
CA PRO A 128 -22.50 -9.05 21.35
C PRO A 128 -22.03 -7.96 22.32
N VAL A 129 -21.84 -6.75 21.81
CA VAL A 129 -21.38 -5.59 22.61
C VAL A 129 -22.29 -5.20 23.77
N ASP A 130 -23.55 -5.65 23.78
CA ASP A 130 -24.52 -5.40 24.86
C ASP A 130 -24.14 -6.06 26.19
N ARG A 131 -23.20 -7.02 26.17
CA ARG A 131 -22.61 -7.64 27.36
C ARG A 131 -21.70 -6.71 28.14
N LEU A 132 -21.25 -5.61 27.54
CA LEU A 132 -20.49 -4.56 28.23
C LEU A 132 -21.40 -3.75 29.17
N ARG A 133 -20.87 -3.37 30.33
CA ARG A 133 -21.67 -2.70 31.35
C ARG A 133 -22.08 -1.30 30.89
N GLY A 134 -23.39 -1.05 30.88
CA GLY A 134 -23.94 0.24 30.48
C GLY A 134 -23.93 0.46 28.96
N VAL A 135 -24.01 -0.62 28.18
CA VAL A 135 -24.46 -0.61 26.78
C VAL A 135 -25.95 -0.94 26.78
N ASP A 136 -26.78 0.01 26.33
CA ASP A 136 -28.21 -0.20 26.13
C ASP A 136 -28.52 -0.45 24.64
N THR A 137 -29.77 -0.84 24.34
CA THR A 137 -30.19 -1.12 22.95
C THR A 137 -29.97 0.05 22.00
N LYS A 138 -30.06 1.29 22.50
CA LYS A 138 -29.79 2.52 21.72
C LYS A 138 -28.30 2.65 21.40
N LEU A 139 -27.42 2.38 22.35
CA LEU A 139 -25.98 2.43 22.17
C LEU A 139 -25.50 1.29 21.24
N THR A 140 -26.07 0.10 21.37
CA THR A 140 -25.82 -1.03 20.44
C THR A 140 -26.16 -0.64 19.00
N ALA A 141 -27.33 -0.03 18.76
CA ALA A 141 -27.72 0.43 17.43
C ALA A 141 -26.78 1.51 16.86
N ARG A 142 -26.16 2.34 17.72
CA ARG A 142 -25.17 3.34 17.30
C ARG A 142 -23.80 2.74 17.02
N LEU A 143 -23.37 1.76 17.81
CA LEU A 143 -22.12 1.01 17.59
C LEU A 143 -22.18 0.17 16.31
N LYS A 144 -23.35 -0.41 15.99
CA LYS A 144 -23.58 -1.12 14.74
C LYS A 144 -23.39 -0.24 13.50
N ARG A 145 -23.60 1.09 13.60
CA ARG A 145 -23.28 2.04 12.50
C ARG A 145 -21.78 2.27 12.30
N LEU A 146 -20.95 1.81 13.23
CA LEU A 146 -19.48 1.78 13.13
C LEU A 146 -18.98 0.36 12.82
N ASP A 147 -19.88 -0.54 12.38
CA ASP A 147 -19.59 -1.96 12.14
C ASP A 147 -19.06 -2.69 13.40
N VAL A 148 -19.50 -2.26 14.58
CA VAL A 148 -19.16 -2.88 15.86
C VAL A 148 -20.38 -3.63 16.40
N GLU A 149 -20.39 -4.95 16.25
CA GLU A 149 -21.46 -5.83 16.74
C GLU A 149 -21.02 -6.70 17.92
N THR A 150 -19.75 -7.09 17.93
CA THR A 150 -19.14 -7.95 18.97
C THR A 150 -18.09 -7.22 19.80
N ILE A 151 -17.71 -7.81 20.94
CA ILE A 151 -16.63 -7.28 21.79
C ILE A 151 -15.29 -7.34 21.06
N ARG A 152 -15.07 -8.38 20.23
CA ARG A 152 -13.93 -8.45 19.32
C ARG A 152 -13.90 -7.24 18.39
N ASP A 153 -15.01 -6.88 17.76
CA ASP A 153 -15.05 -5.71 16.87
C ASP A 153 -14.64 -4.43 17.60
N LEU A 154 -15.03 -4.28 18.87
CA LEU A 154 -14.64 -3.14 19.70
C LEU A 154 -13.16 -3.16 20.09
N LEU A 155 -12.57 -4.34 20.34
CA LEU A 155 -11.13 -4.52 20.59
C LEU A 155 -10.27 -4.29 19.34
N TYR A 156 -10.85 -4.44 18.14
CA TYR A 156 -10.20 -4.09 16.88
C TYR A 156 -10.70 -2.75 16.33
N LEU A 157 -11.44 -1.96 17.10
CA LEU A 157 -11.80 -0.58 16.74
C LEU A 157 -10.71 0.35 17.27
N PHE A 158 -9.65 0.50 16.51
CA PHE A 158 -8.52 1.32 16.94
C PHE A 158 -8.77 2.84 16.78
N PRO A 159 -8.10 3.68 17.59
CA PRO A 159 -8.17 5.13 17.44
C PRO A 159 -7.51 5.60 16.14
N ARG A 160 -8.04 6.67 15.55
CA ARG A 160 -7.46 7.34 14.36
C ARG A 160 -6.16 8.07 14.68
N ARG A 161 -6.08 8.62 15.88
CA ARG A 161 -4.91 9.31 16.41
C ARG A 161 -4.92 9.23 17.93
N HIS A 162 -3.75 9.43 18.52
CA HIS A 162 -3.62 9.71 19.94
C HIS A 162 -3.26 11.18 20.10
N GLU A 163 -3.94 11.85 21.01
CA GLU A 163 -3.53 13.18 21.44
C GLU A 163 -2.60 13.03 22.65
N ASP A 164 -1.50 13.77 22.62
CA ASP A 164 -0.54 13.72 23.70
C ASP A 164 -0.92 14.70 24.81
N TYR A 165 -1.41 14.14 25.92
CA TYR A 165 -1.69 14.87 27.16
C TYR A 165 -0.60 14.61 28.22
N SER A 166 0.50 13.95 27.84
CA SER A 166 1.61 13.63 28.75
C SER A 166 2.53 14.84 29.01
N THR A 167 2.66 15.74 28.05
CA THR A 167 3.34 17.03 28.19
C THR A 167 2.40 18.07 28.82
N ALA A 168 2.02 17.84 30.07
CA ALA A 168 1.35 18.88 30.85
C ALA A 168 2.33 20.02 31.12
N VAL A 169 2.05 21.20 30.59
CA VAL A 169 2.83 22.42 30.83
C VAL A 169 2.27 23.18 32.02
N LYS A 170 3.13 23.92 32.71
CA LYS A 170 2.68 24.81 33.80
C LYS A 170 1.96 26.03 33.22
N ILE A 171 1.06 26.64 33.97
CA ILE A 171 0.31 27.84 33.52
C ILE A 171 1.28 28.97 33.11
N SER A 172 2.43 29.08 33.76
CA SER A 172 3.47 30.08 33.41
C SER A 172 4.14 29.86 32.05
N GLU A 173 4.10 28.63 31.51
CA GLU A 173 4.79 28.24 30.28
C GLU A 173 3.87 28.30 29.04
N LEU A 174 2.64 28.78 29.22
CA LEU A 174 1.65 28.88 28.15
C LEU A 174 1.99 30.00 27.16
N SER A 175 2.14 29.63 25.90
CA SER A 175 2.35 30.58 24.79
C SER A 175 1.05 30.78 23.99
N PRO A 176 0.67 32.02 23.65
CA PRO A 176 -0.49 32.28 22.79
C PRO A 176 -0.39 31.57 21.44
N GLY A 177 -1.46 30.88 21.05
CA GLY A 177 -1.56 30.20 19.75
C GLY A 177 -1.13 28.74 19.75
N GLU A 178 -0.53 28.23 20.83
CA GLU A 178 -0.16 26.82 20.96
C GLU A 178 -1.28 26.00 21.61
N GLU A 179 -1.41 24.75 21.18
CA GLU A 179 -2.32 23.76 21.77
C GLU A 179 -1.56 22.99 22.84
N CYS A 180 -2.03 23.08 24.08
CA CYS A 180 -1.30 22.59 25.24
C CYS A 180 -2.23 22.08 26.33
N THR A 181 -1.73 21.15 27.13
CA THR A 181 -2.45 20.56 28.26
C THR A 181 -1.94 21.16 29.58
N VAL A 182 -2.86 21.56 30.45
CA VAL A 182 -2.59 22.08 31.79
C VAL A 182 -3.32 21.25 32.82
N VAL A 183 -2.62 20.84 33.87
CA VAL A 183 -3.22 20.20 35.05
C VAL A 183 -3.25 21.22 36.18
N ALA A 184 -4.45 21.60 36.61
CA ALA A 184 -4.64 22.64 37.63
C ALA A 184 -5.79 22.28 38.57
N THR A 185 -5.94 23.08 39.63
CA THR A 185 -7.02 22.94 40.60
C THR A 185 -8.10 23.97 40.30
N VAL A 186 -9.36 23.55 40.31
CA VAL A 186 -10.49 24.47 40.15
C VAL A 186 -10.55 25.39 41.37
N TRP A 187 -10.31 26.69 41.17
CA TRP A 187 -10.45 27.71 42.22
C TRP A 187 -11.91 28.13 42.34
N GLU A 188 -12.53 28.47 41.20
CA GLU A 188 -13.92 28.89 41.13
C GLU A 188 -14.50 28.46 39.78
N ALA A 189 -15.78 28.08 39.76
CA ALA A 189 -16.54 27.87 38.53
C ALA A 189 -17.92 28.50 38.70
N ARG A 190 -18.34 29.31 37.71
CA ARG A 190 -19.61 30.05 37.75
C ARG A 190 -20.28 30.07 36.39
N GLU A 191 -21.60 30.23 36.42
CA GLU A 191 -22.41 30.45 35.23
C GLU A 191 -22.43 31.95 34.91
N VAL A 192 -22.16 32.31 33.65
CA VAL A 192 -22.15 33.70 33.19
C VAL A 192 -23.14 33.84 32.03
N ALA A 193 -24.08 34.77 32.16
CA ALA A 193 -25.00 35.12 31.08
C ALA A 193 -24.34 36.15 30.13
N LYS A 194 -24.25 35.83 28.84
CA LYS A 194 -23.70 36.70 27.78
C LYS A 194 -24.66 36.80 26.57
N GLY A 195 -24.47 37.84 25.74
CA GLY A 195 -25.25 38.13 24.53
C GLY A 195 -26.48 39.04 24.75
N PRO A 196 -27.17 39.46 23.66
CA PRO A 196 -28.34 40.32 23.76
C PRO A 196 -29.44 39.67 24.61
N ARG A 197 -29.90 40.36 25.66
CA ARG A 197 -30.90 39.88 26.65
C ARG A 197 -30.49 38.63 27.47
N GLY A 198 -29.19 38.26 27.50
CA GLY A 198 -28.70 37.18 28.37
C GLY A 198 -29.14 35.77 27.94
N GLY A 199 -29.48 35.58 26.67
CA GLY A 199 -29.96 34.29 26.14
C GLY A 199 -28.90 33.17 26.10
N ARG A 200 -27.60 33.50 26.10
CA ARG A 200 -26.51 32.50 26.12
C ARG A 200 -25.93 32.38 27.53
N ARG A 201 -25.95 31.17 28.08
CA ARG A 201 -25.40 30.83 29.40
C ARG A 201 -24.12 30.03 29.22
N ASP A 202 -23.00 30.64 29.56
CA ASP A 202 -21.66 30.09 29.46
C ASP A 202 -21.16 29.68 30.85
N THR A 203 -20.20 28.76 30.92
CA THR A 203 -19.48 28.44 32.16
C THR A 203 -18.12 29.11 32.12
N GLU A 204 -17.77 29.83 33.18
CA GLU A 204 -16.45 30.42 33.37
C GLU A 204 -15.82 29.81 34.62
N ALA A 205 -14.61 29.26 34.49
CA ALA A 205 -13.83 28.76 35.62
C ALA A 205 -12.46 29.45 35.70
N VAL A 206 -11.98 29.61 36.92
CA VAL A 206 -10.60 30.00 37.20
C VAL A 206 -9.89 28.77 37.73
N LEU A 207 -8.85 28.37 37.03
CA LEU A 207 -7.96 27.30 37.42
C LEU A 207 -6.67 27.88 37.99
N SER A 208 -6.10 27.19 38.97
CA SER A 208 -4.86 27.59 39.62
C SER A 208 -3.91 26.41 39.74
N ASP A 209 -2.64 26.63 39.42
CA ASP A 209 -1.53 25.72 39.69
C ASP A 209 -0.47 26.43 40.56
N GLU A 210 0.68 25.80 40.78
CA GLU A 210 1.78 26.39 41.57
C GLU A 210 2.41 27.64 40.94
N THR A 211 2.11 27.93 39.68
CA THR A 211 2.77 28.97 38.87
C THR A 211 1.85 30.12 38.47
N GLY A 212 0.54 29.94 38.48
CA GLY A 212 -0.38 31.02 38.12
C GLY A 212 -1.84 30.62 38.08
N ASN A 213 -2.65 31.52 37.53
CA ASN A 213 -4.08 31.35 37.35
C ASN A 213 -4.42 31.41 35.86
N LEU A 214 -5.24 30.47 35.40
CA LEU A 214 -5.73 30.37 34.03
C LEU A 214 -7.25 30.51 34.03
N ARG A 215 -7.77 31.42 33.22
CA ARG A 215 -9.22 31.56 33.02
C ARG A 215 -9.66 30.66 31.88
N VAL A 216 -10.77 29.97 32.08
CA VAL A 216 -11.31 29.03 31.12
C VAL A 216 -12.80 29.29 30.90
N VAL A 217 -13.22 29.33 29.64
CA VAL A 217 -14.60 29.63 29.26
C VAL A 217 -15.16 28.53 28.37
N TRP A 218 -16.29 27.95 28.76
CA TRP A 218 -17.09 27.04 27.92
C TRP A 218 -18.39 27.70 27.50
N PHE A 219 -18.51 27.98 26.21
CA PHE A 219 -19.68 28.63 25.68
C PHE A 219 -20.88 27.66 25.55
N GLY A 220 -22.04 28.03 26.08
CA GLY A 220 -23.27 27.25 26.01
C GLY A 220 -23.32 25.98 26.89
N GLN A 221 -22.31 25.74 27.74
CA GLN A 221 -22.20 24.53 28.56
C GLN A 221 -22.46 24.77 30.05
N ARG A 222 -23.65 25.28 30.41
CA ARG A 222 -24.02 25.63 31.80
C ARG A 222 -23.92 24.50 32.84
N TYR A 223 -23.97 23.24 32.39
CA TYR A 223 -23.92 22.09 33.30
C TYR A 223 -22.54 21.95 33.96
N LEU A 224 -21.48 22.48 33.32
CA LEU A 224 -20.11 22.42 33.82
C LEU A 224 -19.90 23.25 35.08
N ALA A 225 -20.58 24.39 35.22
CA ALA A 225 -20.53 25.19 36.44
C ALA A 225 -20.98 24.41 37.69
N ARG A 226 -21.81 23.36 37.52
CA ARG A 226 -22.27 22.50 38.62
C ARG A 226 -21.37 21.29 38.86
N SER A 227 -20.66 20.81 37.84
CA SER A 227 -19.77 19.65 37.95
C SER A 227 -18.37 20.04 38.43
N LEU A 228 -17.89 21.24 38.06
CA LEU A 228 -16.58 21.77 38.47
C LEU A 228 -16.66 22.30 39.90
N LYS A 229 -16.32 21.45 40.88
CA LYS A 229 -16.30 21.84 42.30
C LYS A 229 -14.97 22.50 42.65
N PRO A 230 -14.98 23.61 43.41
CA PRO A 230 -13.75 24.17 43.97
C PRO A 230 -12.92 23.13 44.71
N GLY A 231 -11.59 23.15 44.51
CA GLY A 231 -10.66 22.19 45.10
C GLY A 231 -10.51 20.87 44.34
N SER A 232 -11.30 20.62 43.29
CA SER A 232 -11.09 19.46 42.42
C SER A 232 -9.92 19.69 41.46
N ARG A 233 -9.10 18.67 41.24
CA ARG A 233 -8.06 18.70 40.21
C ARG A 233 -8.69 18.41 38.84
N ILE A 234 -8.24 19.13 37.82
CA ILE A 234 -8.75 19.05 36.46
C ILE A 234 -7.58 19.14 35.48
N ALA A 235 -7.61 18.30 34.44
CA ALA A 235 -6.77 18.45 33.26
C ALA A 235 -7.57 19.17 32.18
N ILE A 236 -6.98 20.19 31.56
CA ILE A 236 -7.59 20.96 30.49
C ILE A 236 -6.63 21.01 29.31
N SER A 237 -7.13 20.73 28.10
CA SER A 237 -6.36 20.88 26.87
C SER A 237 -7.09 21.72 25.85
N GLY A 238 -6.35 22.62 25.22
CA GLY A 238 -6.86 23.44 24.16
C GLY A 238 -5.86 24.50 23.74
N LYS A 239 -6.29 25.34 22.81
CA LYS A 239 -5.46 26.44 22.30
C LYS A 239 -5.46 27.61 23.27
N ALA A 240 -4.27 28.02 23.70
CA ALA A 240 -4.10 29.22 24.51
C ALA A 240 -4.42 30.46 23.67
N SER A 241 -5.40 31.25 24.09
CA SER A 241 -5.79 32.50 23.44
C SER A 241 -5.59 33.69 24.37
N VAL A 242 -5.56 34.91 23.83
CA VAL A 242 -5.44 36.13 24.63
C VAL A 242 -6.76 36.89 24.57
N PHE A 243 -7.42 37.06 25.71
CA PHE A 243 -8.62 37.88 25.84
C PHE A 243 -8.38 39.01 26.83
N ARG A 244 -8.47 40.27 26.37
CA ARG A 244 -8.20 41.47 27.17
C ARG A 244 -6.83 41.45 27.89
N GLY A 245 -5.81 40.93 27.21
CA GLY A 245 -4.44 40.88 27.74
C GLY A 245 -4.17 39.74 28.74
N GLN A 246 -5.13 38.85 28.98
CA GLN A 246 -4.93 37.65 29.81
C GLN A 246 -5.04 36.38 28.96
N LEU A 247 -4.26 35.37 29.32
CA LEU A 247 -4.36 34.04 28.72
C LEU A 247 -5.69 33.39 29.14
N VAL A 248 -6.42 32.90 28.14
CA VAL A 248 -7.73 32.26 28.31
C VAL A 248 -7.79 31.03 27.41
N PHE A 249 -8.38 29.94 27.93
CA PHE A 249 -8.80 28.83 27.10
C PHE A 249 -10.28 28.96 26.78
N GLU A 250 -10.61 28.87 25.50
CA GLU A 250 -11.97 28.94 24.99
C GLU A 250 -12.43 27.57 24.51
N ASN A 251 -13.53 27.06 25.07
CA ASN A 251 -14.07 25.71 24.83
C ASN A 251 -13.03 24.57 24.90
N PRO A 252 -12.12 24.53 25.88
CA PRO A 252 -11.13 23.46 25.91
C PRO A 252 -11.77 22.13 26.33
N GLU A 253 -11.09 21.05 25.99
CA GLU A 253 -11.42 19.74 26.53
C GLU A 253 -11.01 19.66 27.99
N HIS A 254 -11.80 18.94 28.80
CA HIS A 254 -11.56 18.87 30.24
C HIS A 254 -11.85 17.49 30.79
N GLU A 255 -11.09 17.12 31.82
CA GLU A 255 -11.24 15.87 32.56
C GLU A 255 -10.95 16.08 34.05
N MET A 256 -11.88 15.62 34.91
CA MET A 256 -11.68 15.68 36.37
C MET A 256 -10.75 14.57 36.84
N LEU A 257 -9.85 14.90 37.76
CA LEU A 257 -8.87 13.96 38.32
C LEU A 257 -9.31 13.55 39.73
N ASP A 258 -9.42 12.23 39.96
CA ASP A 258 -9.77 11.69 41.27
C ASP A 258 -8.59 11.80 42.26
N ALA A 259 -8.92 11.93 43.55
CA ALA A 259 -7.96 12.09 44.66
C ALA A 259 -6.93 10.93 44.80
N ALA A 260 -7.20 9.79 44.15
CA ALA A 260 -6.33 8.63 44.10
C ALA A 260 -5.43 8.60 42.84
N GLY A 261 -5.16 9.73 42.17
CA GLY A 261 -4.22 9.81 41.04
C GLY A 261 -4.52 8.90 39.83
N SER A 262 -5.60 8.11 39.87
CA SER A 262 -6.07 7.26 38.78
C SER A 262 -7.01 8.06 37.88
N GLY A 263 -6.55 9.22 37.42
CA GLY A 263 -7.05 9.73 36.15
C GLY A 263 -6.54 8.75 35.09
N VAL A 264 -7.43 7.91 34.55
CA VAL A 264 -7.08 6.90 33.52
C VAL A 264 -6.42 7.55 32.29
N HIS A 265 -6.50 8.88 32.17
CA HIS A 265 -6.07 9.65 31.00
C HIS A 265 -5.10 10.82 31.29
N THR A 266 -4.59 11.00 32.52
CA THR A 266 -3.54 12.00 32.77
C THR A 266 -2.14 11.42 32.70
N GLY A 267 -1.28 12.03 31.89
CA GLY A 267 0.11 11.61 31.72
C GLY A 267 0.34 10.57 30.62
N ARG A 268 -0.61 10.38 29.69
CA ARG A 268 -0.54 9.37 28.62
C ARG A 268 -1.11 9.89 27.29
N LEU A 269 -0.76 9.20 26.22
CA LEU A 269 -1.38 9.30 24.90
C LEU A 269 -2.86 8.89 24.97
N VAL A 270 -3.76 9.81 24.62
CA VAL A 270 -5.21 9.63 24.76
C VAL A 270 -5.84 9.29 23.41
N PRO A 271 -6.58 8.17 23.30
CA PRO A 271 -7.10 7.71 22.01
C PRO A 271 -8.30 8.52 21.52
N ILE A 272 -8.34 8.74 20.20
CA ILE A 272 -9.44 9.37 19.48
C ILE A 272 -10.04 8.40 18.48
N TYR A 273 -11.25 7.95 18.79
CA TYR A 273 -12.01 7.01 17.96
C TYR A 273 -12.90 7.73 16.94
N PRO A 274 -13.23 7.07 15.82
CA PRO A 274 -14.34 7.52 14.97
C PRO A 274 -15.66 7.53 15.77
N LEU A 275 -16.52 8.51 15.49
CA LEU A 275 -17.80 8.72 16.18
C LEU A 275 -18.93 8.76 15.16
N THR A 276 -20.10 8.26 15.55
CA THR A 276 -21.38 8.49 14.86
C THR A 276 -22.28 9.40 15.69
N GLU A 277 -23.31 9.96 15.06
CA GLU A 277 -24.26 10.84 15.74
C GLU A 277 -24.84 10.18 17.01
N GLY A 278 -24.68 10.86 18.14
CA GLY A 278 -25.11 10.37 19.45
C GLY A 278 -24.10 9.49 20.21
N LEU A 279 -22.91 9.22 19.66
CA LEU A 279 -21.77 8.67 20.41
C LEU A 279 -20.83 9.79 20.85
N THR A 280 -20.54 9.86 22.15
CA THR A 280 -19.56 10.81 22.70
C THR A 280 -18.19 10.17 22.85
N ARG A 281 -17.11 10.96 22.77
CA ARG A 281 -15.73 10.51 23.02
C ARG A 281 -15.60 9.80 24.37
N ARG A 282 -16.21 10.37 25.42
CA ARG A 282 -16.22 9.80 26.77
C ARG A 282 -16.86 8.40 26.81
N ASN A 283 -17.96 8.19 26.08
CA ASN A 283 -18.59 6.88 26.00
C ASN A 283 -17.70 5.89 25.28
N MET A 284 -17.13 6.24 24.13
CA MET A 284 -16.24 5.35 23.38
C MET A 284 -14.99 4.96 24.18
N ARG A 285 -14.35 5.93 24.87
CA ARG A 285 -13.21 5.65 25.75
C ARG A 285 -13.60 4.73 26.92
N ARG A 286 -14.73 4.99 27.58
CA ARG A 286 -15.23 4.12 28.65
C ARG A 286 -15.43 2.68 28.17
N LEU A 287 -16.06 2.49 27.01
CA LEU A 287 -16.35 1.17 26.46
C LEU A 287 -15.09 0.43 26.01
N THR A 288 -14.20 1.09 25.28
CA THR A 288 -12.93 0.50 24.83
C THR A 288 -12.01 0.19 26.00
N TRP A 289 -11.92 1.07 27.00
CA TRP A 289 -11.18 0.78 28.23
C TRP A 289 -11.74 -0.45 28.94
N GLN A 290 -13.06 -0.54 29.08
CA GLN A 290 -13.70 -1.72 29.67
C GLN A 290 -13.40 -3.00 28.89
N ALA A 291 -13.50 -2.97 27.56
CA ALA A 291 -13.17 -4.12 26.71
C ALA A 291 -11.72 -4.56 26.90
N VAL A 292 -10.77 -3.62 26.83
CA VAL A 292 -9.33 -3.90 27.00
C VAL A 292 -9.01 -4.45 28.40
N GLN A 293 -9.68 -3.98 29.45
CA GLN A 293 -9.41 -4.42 30.82
C GLN A 293 -10.03 -5.78 31.17
N ASP A 294 -11.26 -6.03 30.70
CA ASP A 294 -12.06 -7.17 31.17
C ASP A 294 -12.16 -8.32 30.14
N TRP A 295 -11.88 -8.07 28.86
CA TRP A 295 -12.11 -9.04 27.77
C TRP A 295 -10.87 -9.37 26.94
N LEU A 296 -9.81 -8.56 27.01
CA LEU A 296 -8.61 -8.72 26.19
C LEU A 296 -7.96 -10.11 26.33
N GLY A 297 -7.93 -10.68 27.54
CA GLY A 297 -7.36 -12.02 27.78
C GLY A 297 -8.14 -13.17 27.13
N GLY A 298 -9.29 -12.90 26.49
CA GLY A 298 -10.02 -13.86 25.68
C GLY A 298 -9.66 -13.85 24.19
N LEU A 299 -8.73 -12.98 23.76
CA LEU A 299 -8.15 -13.06 22.41
C LEU A 299 -7.11 -14.18 22.37
N GLU A 300 -7.25 -15.07 21.39
CA GLU A 300 -6.24 -16.08 21.07
C GLU A 300 -5.25 -15.49 20.07
N ASP A 301 -3.95 -15.64 20.34
CA ASP A 301 -2.91 -15.27 19.38
C ASP A 301 -2.88 -16.34 18.28
N ALA A 302 -3.26 -15.94 17.07
CA ALA A 302 -3.30 -16.84 15.93
C ALA A 302 -1.92 -17.14 15.37
N LEU A 303 -0.91 -16.30 15.63
CA LEU A 303 0.43 -16.53 15.10
C LEU A 303 1.14 -17.64 15.90
N PRO A 304 1.63 -18.68 15.22
CA PRO A 304 2.51 -19.67 15.81
C PRO A 304 3.76 -19.03 16.44
N GLY A 305 4.21 -19.60 17.56
CA GLY A 305 5.34 -19.05 18.33
C GLY A 305 6.67 -18.99 17.55
N ASP A 306 6.84 -19.86 16.54
CA ASP A 306 7.98 -19.86 15.63
C ASP A 306 7.95 -18.66 14.65
N ILE A 307 6.79 -18.32 14.07
CA ILE A 307 6.63 -17.11 13.24
C ILE A 307 6.89 -15.88 14.10
N LEU A 308 6.34 -15.84 15.32
CA LEU A 308 6.55 -14.72 16.25
C LEU A 308 8.03 -14.52 16.58
N ALA A 309 8.77 -15.60 16.81
CA ALA A 309 10.21 -15.55 17.10
C ALA A 309 11.04 -15.08 15.89
N ARG A 310 10.71 -15.52 14.66
CA ARG A 310 11.40 -15.10 13.44
C ARG A 310 11.16 -13.64 13.10
N THR A 311 9.91 -13.19 13.24
CA THR A 311 9.47 -11.83 12.88
C THR A 311 9.78 -10.80 13.97
N LYS A 312 10.14 -11.23 15.18
CA LYS A 312 10.44 -10.38 16.35
C LYS A 312 9.31 -9.40 16.69
N LEU A 313 8.06 -9.81 16.46
CA LEU A 313 6.90 -8.97 16.70
C LEU A 313 6.45 -9.05 18.17
N MET A 314 5.74 -8.02 18.62
CA MET A 314 5.11 -7.98 19.95
C MET A 314 4.01 -9.06 20.05
N PRO A 315 3.76 -9.68 21.23
CA PRO A 315 2.61 -10.58 21.43
C PRO A 315 1.27 -9.88 21.16
N LEU A 316 0.25 -10.61 20.66
CA LEU A 316 -1.04 -10.02 20.25
C LEU A 316 -1.71 -9.20 21.36
N LEU A 317 -1.76 -9.73 22.58
CA LEU A 317 -2.44 -9.07 23.69
C LEU A 317 -1.80 -7.72 24.04
N ASP A 318 -0.46 -7.69 24.06
CA ASP A 318 0.27 -6.44 24.27
C ASP A 318 0.05 -5.48 23.11
N ALA A 319 0.05 -5.97 21.85
CA ALA A 319 -0.17 -5.13 20.68
C ALA A 319 -1.57 -4.49 20.65
N VAL A 320 -2.63 -5.25 20.95
CA VAL A 320 -3.99 -4.70 21.04
C VAL A 320 -4.09 -3.68 22.17
N TYR A 321 -3.51 -3.98 23.35
CA TYR A 321 -3.50 -3.03 24.48
C TYR A 321 -2.83 -1.72 24.09
N GLN A 322 -1.62 -1.79 23.52
CA GLN A 322 -0.79 -0.63 23.17
C GLN A 322 -1.35 0.11 21.94
N GLY A 323 -2.10 -0.57 21.06
CA GLY A 323 -2.83 0.08 19.97
C GLY A 323 -3.92 1.04 20.47
N HIS A 324 -4.58 0.69 21.59
CA HIS A 324 -5.57 1.57 22.23
C HIS A 324 -4.94 2.56 23.21
N TYR A 325 -4.10 2.09 24.12
CA TYR A 325 -3.56 2.84 25.24
C TYR A 325 -2.03 2.68 25.31
N PRO A 326 -1.29 3.27 24.35
CA PRO A 326 0.15 3.17 24.29
C PRO A 326 0.81 3.88 25.47
N LYS A 327 1.99 3.39 25.87
CA LYS A 327 2.82 4.06 26.87
C LYS A 327 3.48 5.31 26.30
N ASP A 328 3.97 5.19 25.07
CA ASP A 328 4.71 6.18 24.30
C ASP A 328 4.50 5.87 22.81
N MET A 329 4.97 6.77 21.94
CA MET A 329 4.75 6.61 20.50
C MET A 329 5.55 5.43 19.91
N GLU A 330 6.71 5.10 20.48
CA GLU A 330 7.52 3.95 20.05
C GLU A 330 6.80 2.62 20.28
N THR A 331 6.18 2.44 21.45
CA THR A 331 5.38 1.24 21.75
C THR A 331 4.11 1.16 20.92
N TRP A 332 3.51 2.31 20.57
CA TRP A 332 2.42 2.35 19.61
C TRP A 332 2.87 1.88 18.23
N GLU A 333 4.03 2.32 17.74
CA GLU A 333 4.58 1.88 16.44
C GLU A 333 4.84 0.38 16.41
N LEU A 334 5.41 -0.20 17.48
CA LEU A 334 5.60 -1.65 17.59
C LEU A 334 4.27 -2.42 17.60
N ALA A 335 3.26 -1.89 18.29
CA ALA A 335 1.92 -2.47 18.31
C ALA A 335 1.25 -2.41 16.95
N ARG A 336 1.32 -1.25 16.29
CA ARG A 336 0.82 -1.02 14.93
C ARG A 336 1.53 -1.95 13.94
N ARG A 337 2.85 -2.11 14.04
CA ARG A 337 3.65 -3.05 13.23
C ARG A 337 3.14 -4.48 13.36
N ARG A 338 2.88 -4.96 14.59
CA ARG A 338 2.34 -6.30 14.85
C ARG A 338 0.93 -6.46 14.27
N LEU A 339 0.03 -5.53 14.55
CA LEU A 339 -1.37 -5.60 14.09
C LEU A 339 -1.47 -5.48 12.57
N ALA A 340 -0.66 -4.63 11.96
CA ALA A 340 -0.55 -4.51 10.51
C ALA A 340 -0.02 -5.81 9.89
N PHE A 341 1.00 -6.43 10.49
CA PHE A 341 1.48 -7.73 10.04
C PHE A 341 0.37 -8.78 10.07
N ASP A 342 -0.40 -8.89 11.15
CA ASP A 342 -1.48 -9.88 11.26
C ASP A 342 -2.54 -9.70 10.14
N GLU A 343 -2.91 -8.45 9.82
CA GLU A 343 -3.83 -8.12 8.72
C GLU A 343 -3.25 -8.50 7.36
N LEU A 344 -2.01 -8.09 7.07
CA LEU A 344 -1.34 -8.39 5.80
C LEU A 344 -1.10 -9.89 5.65
N PHE A 345 -0.68 -10.58 6.70
CA PHE A 345 -0.44 -12.02 6.71
C PHE A 345 -1.73 -12.81 6.43
N THR A 346 -2.83 -12.42 7.09
CA THR A 346 -4.16 -13.01 6.83
C THR A 346 -4.59 -12.79 5.39
N LEU A 347 -4.39 -11.58 4.86
CA LEU A 347 -4.71 -11.24 3.47
C LEU A 347 -3.88 -12.09 2.49
N GLN A 348 -2.56 -12.20 2.69
CA GLN A 348 -1.68 -13.02 1.85
C GLN A 348 -2.09 -14.50 1.87
N LEU A 349 -2.43 -15.05 3.05
CA LEU A 349 -2.91 -16.43 3.15
C LEU A 349 -4.24 -16.63 2.43
N ALA A 350 -5.20 -15.72 2.59
CA ALA A 350 -6.49 -15.78 1.89
C ALA A 350 -6.31 -15.76 0.36
N VAL A 351 -5.41 -14.90 -0.13
CA VAL A 351 -5.03 -14.80 -1.54
C VAL A 351 -4.39 -16.10 -2.05
N LEU A 352 -3.39 -16.63 -1.34
CA LEU A 352 -2.71 -17.88 -1.72
C LEU A 352 -3.66 -19.08 -1.70
N ALA A 353 -4.52 -19.18 -0.69
CA ALA A 353 -5.53 -20.24 -0.58
C ALA A 353 -6.55 -20.16 -1.74
N ARG A 354 -7.04 -18.95 -2.07
CA ARG A 354 -7.94 -18.74 -3.21
C ARG A 354 -7.27 -19.11 -4.53
N ARG A 355 -6.03 -18.66 -4.74
CA ARG A 355 -5.23 -19.00 -5.91
C ARG A 355 -5.10 -20.51 -6.08
N ARG A 356 -4.82 -21.21 -4.99
CA ARG A 356 -4.77 -22.68 -4.99
C ARG A 356 -6.12 -23.32 -5.34
N MET A 357 -7.23 -22.85 -4.78
CA MET A 357 -8.56 -23.37 -5.13
C MET A 357 -8.89 -23.21 -6.62
N LEU A 358 -8.46 -22.10 -7.23
CA LEU A 358 -8.59 -21.85 -8.67
C LEU A 358 -7.70 -22.78 -9.51
N HIS A 359 -6.56 -23.21 -8.97
CA HIS A 359 -5.60 -24.05 -9.68
C HIS A 359 -5.84 -25.56 -9.50
N ASP A 360 -6.16 -26.04 -8.29
CA ASP A 360 -6.21 -27.47 -7.95
C ASP A 360 -7.35 -28.23 -8.66
N ASN A 361 -8.39 -27.53 -9.12
CA ASN A 361 -9.56 -28.14 -9.77
C ASN A 361 -9.69 -27.81 -11.26
N VAL A 362 -8.69 -27.15 -11.85
CA VAL A 362 -8.76 -26.66 -13.22
C VAL A 362 -7.66 -27.29 -14.07
N LYS A 363 -8.07 -28.08 -15.06
CA LYS A 363 -7.16 -28.57 -16.10
C LYS A 363 -6.90 -27.45 -17.11
N GLY A 364 -5.64 -27.13 -17.32
CA GLY A 364 -5.22 -26.26 -18.42
C GLY A 364 -4.79 -27.07 -19.64
N ILE A 365 -4.33 -26.37 -20.67
CA ILE A 365 -3.90 -26.95 -21.95
C ILE A 365 -2.37 -27.02 -21.93
N GLU A 366 -1.77 -28.16 -22.22
CA GLU A 366 -0.31 -28.23 -22.37
C GLU A 366 0.08 -27.72 -23.76
N VAL A 367 0.96 -26.71 -23.82
CA VAL A 367 1.43 -26.12 -25.07
C VAL A 367 2.93 -26.42 -25.23
N ASP A 368 3.24 -27.42 -26.04
CA ASP A 368 4.62 -27.76 -26.41
C ASP A 368 4.98 -27.14 -27.76
N ALA A 369 5.66 -26.00 -27.72
CA ALA A 369 6.03 -25.24 -28.90
C ALA A 369 7.42 -25.66 -29.42
N PRO A 370 7.60 -25.91 -30.73
CA PRO A 370 8.90 -26.22 -31.29
C PRO A 370 9.90 -25.05 -31.12
N ALA A 371 10.91 -25.24 -30.26
CA ALA A 371 11.88 -24.19 -29.92
C ALA A 371 12.60 -23.58 -31.14
N ASN A 372 12.85 -24.39 -32.17
CA ASN A 372 13.49 -23.95 -33.42
C ASN A 372 12.67 -22.90 -34.20
N VAL A 373 11.34 -22.98 -34.17
CA VAL A 373 10.46 -22.03 -34.86
C VAL A 373 10.49 -20.67 -34.15
N ILE A 374 10.43 -20.68 -32.83
CA ILE A 374 10.46 -19.49 -31.99
C ILE A 374 11.84 -18.81 -32.01
N ASP A 375 12.92 -19.58 -31.97
CA ASP A 375 14.28 -19.08 -32.15
C ASP A 375 14.48 -18.43 -33.54
N GLY A 376 13.85 -18.98 -34.58
CA GLY A 376 13.81 -18.38 -35.92
C GLY A 376 13.16 -16.99 -35.90
N PHE A 377 12.02 -16.86 -35.23
CA PHE A 377 11.35 -15.57 -35.04
C PHE A 377 12.25 -14.54 -34.35
N TYR A 378 12.96 -14.92 -33.28
CA TYR A 378 13.85 -14.00 -32.56
C TYR A 378 15.00 -13.46 -33.41
N LYS A 379 15.49 -14.25 -34.38
CA LYS A 379 16.56 -13.82 -35.29
C LYS A 379 16.11 -12.82 -36.34
N ILE A 380 14.81 -12.79 -36.65
CA ILE A 380 14.23 -11.92 -37.69
C ILE A 380 13.86 -10.53 -37.12
N LEU A 381 13.72 -10.43 -35.80
CA LEU A 381 13.39 -9.17 -35.15
C LEU A 381 14.41 -8.06 -35.54
N PRO A 382 13.94 -6.83 -35.85
CA PRO A 382 14.82 -5.73 -36.24
C PRO A 382 15.66 -5.18 -35.08
N PHE A 383 15.50 -5.74 -33.88
CA PHE A 383 16.19 -5.36 -32.66
C PHE A 383 16.43 -6.60 -31.78
N PRO A 384 17.49 -6.60 -30.94
CA PRO A 384 17.68 -7.65 -29.95
C PRO A 384 16.68 -7.50 -28.80
N LEU A 385 16.17 -8.63 -28.30
CA LEU A 385 15.37 -8.65 -27.08
C LEU A 385 16.21 -8.28 -25.85
N THR A 386 15.64 -7.48 -24.95
CA THR A 386 16.24 -7.13 -23.66
C THR A 386 16.30 -8.35 -22.73
N LYS A 387 17.07 -8.28 -21.63
CA LYS A 387 17.12 -9.39 -20.66
C LYS A 387 15.78 -9.55 -19.96
N ALA A 388 15.13 -8.43 -19.63
CA ALA A 388 13.80 -8.41 -19.05
C ALA A 388 12.76 -9.08 -19.97
N GLN A 389 12.76 -8.76 -21.27
CA GLN A 389 11.87 -9.38 -22.26
C GLN A 389 12.11 -10.90 -22.36
N ARG A 390 13.37 -11.34 -22.46
CA ARG A 390 13.70 -12.78 -22.50
C ARG A 390 13.26 -13.52 -21.25
N ARG A 391 13.48 -12.93 -20.07
CA ARG A 391 13.01 -13.49 -18.78
C ARG A 391 11.49 -13.66 -18.79
N CYS A 392 10.74 -12.61 -19.15
CA CYS A 392 9.28 -12.68 -19.19
C CYS A 392 8.75 -13.71 -20.20
N ILE A 393 9.40 -13.83 -21.36
CA ILE A 393 9.05 -14.85 -22.36
C ILE A 393 9.29 -16.26 -21.80
N GLN A 394 10.45 -16.51 -21.19
CA GLN A 394 10.76 -17.81 -20.58
C GLN A 394 9.78 -18.18 -19.46
N GLU A 395 9.41 -17.21 -18.63
CA GLU A 395 8.39 -17.41 -17.58
C GLU A 395 7.03 -17.80 -18.19
N ILE A 396 6.59 -17.13 -19.25
CA ILE A 396 5.34 -17.43 -19.95
C ILE A 396 5.40 -18.81 -20.62
N GLU A 397 6.47 -19.10 -21.35
CA GLU A 397 6.66 -20.39 -22.02
C GLU A 397 6.73 -21.55 -21.04
N SER A 398 7.37 -21.37 -19.89
CA SER A 398 7.38 -22.37 -18.82
C SER A 398 5.99 -22.67 -18.28
N ASP A 399 5.12 -21.66 -18.14
CA ASP A 399 3.76 -21.84 -17.67
C ASP A 399 2.86 -22.48 -18.75
N LEU A 400 3.04 -22.09 -20.01
CA LEU A 400 2.36 -22.68 -21.18
C LEU A 400 2.71 -24.16 -21.32
N HIS A 401 3.99 -24.51 -21.18
CA HIS A 401 4.47 -25.89 -21.22
C HIS A 401 4.02 -26.70 -20.01
N ARG A 402 3.92 -26.09 -18.82
CA ARG A 402 3.40 -26.78 -17.63
C ARG A 402 1.93 -27.20 -17.81
N GLY A 403 1.14 -26.39 -18.50
CA GLY A 403 -0.26 -26.63 -18.82
C GLY A 403 -1.21 -26.55 -17.63
N THR A 404 -1.01 -27.39 -16.60
CA THR A 404 -1.85 -27.46 -15.41
C THR A 404 -1.09 -27.06 -14.12
N PRO A 405 -1.62 -26.10 -13.34
CA PRO A 405 -2.83 -25.34 -13.62
C PRO A 405 -2.62 -24.34 -14.78
N PRO A 406 -3.69 -23.85 -15.43
CA PRO A 406 -3.55 -22.90 -16.53
C PRO A 406 -2.85 -21.62 -16.04
N MET A 407 -1.87 -21.16 -16.83
CA MET A 407 -1.26 -19.83 -16.67
C MET A 407 -2.31 -18.73 -16.47
N SER A 408 -2.13 -17.91 -15.45
CA SER A 408 -2.87 -16.68 -15.20
C SER A 408 -1.86 -15.62 -14.78
N ARG A 409 -1.46 -14.75 -15.72
CA ARG A 409 -0.27 -13.91 -15.56
C ARG A 409 -0.54 -12.44 -15.95
N LEU A 410 -0.01 -11.51 -15.17
CA LEU A 410 0.07 -10.08 -15.46
C LEU A 410 1.47 -9.74 -15.98
N LEU A 411 1.56 -9.35 -17.24
CA LEU A 411 2.73 -8.75 -17.84
C LEU A 411 2.67 -7.23 -17.66
N GLN A 412 3.47 -6.71 -16.75
CA GLN A 412 3.59 -5.28 -16.49
C GLN A 412 4.88 -4.71 -17.08
N GLY A 413 4.80 -3.48 -17.57
CA GLY A 413 5.95 -2.74 -18.06
C GLY A 413 5.52 -1.38 -18.57
N GLU A 414 6.48 -0.47 -18.69
CA GLU A 414 6.19 0.87 -19.20
C GLU A 414 5.64 0.85 -20.63
N VAL A 415 4.98 1.94 -21.02
CA VAL A 415 4.53 2.16 -22.40
C VAL A 415 5.74 2.08 -23.34
N GLY A 416 5.77 1.10 -24.24
CA GLY A 416 6.86 0.86 -25.19
C GLY A 416 8.09 0.12 -24.63
N SER A 417 7.95 -0.57 -23.51
CA SER A 417 8.96 -1.57 -23.04
C SER A 417 8.99 -2.85 -23.89
N GLY A 418 8.12 -2.97 -24.89
CA GLY A 418 8.02 -4.13 -25.77
C GLY A 418 7.04 -5.22 -25.33
N LYS A 419 5.99 -4.89 -24.55
CA LYS A 419 4.95 -5.86 -24.16
C LYS A 419 4.37 -6.65 -25.36
N THR A 420 4.16 -5.98 -26.50
CA THR A 420 3.67 -6.61 -27.74
C THR A 420 4.57 -7.71 -28.26
N VAL A 421 5.92 -7.60 -28.17
CA VAL A 421 6.81 -8.67 -28.67
C VAL A 421 6.75 -9.90 -27.77
N VAL A 422 6.60 -9.70 -26.46
CA VAL A 422 6.42 -10.79 -25.48
C VAL A 422 5.08 -11.49 -25.70
N ALA A 423 4.00 -10.72 -25.87
CA ALA A 423 2.67 -11.27 -26.18
C ALA A 423 2.64 -12.02 -27.51
N LEU A 424 3.29 -11.48 -28.55
CA LEU A 424 3.39 -12.14 -29.85
C LEU A 424 4.17 -13.45 -29.75
N SER A 425 5.29 -13.50 -29.00
CA SER A 425 6.02 -14.75 -28.76
C SER A 425 5.11 -15.83 -28.19
N ALA A 426 4.30 -15.50 -27.18
CA ALA A 426 3.36 -16.43 -26.58
C ALA A 426 2.27 -16.90 -27.56
N LEU A 427 1.71 -15.99 -28.37
CA LEU A 427 0.72 -16.34 -29.42
C LEU A 427 1.32 -17.25 -30.49
N LEU A 428 2.57 -17.02 -30.89
CA LEU A 428 3.26 -17.87 -31.86
C LEU A 428 3.57 -19.25 -31.27
N SER A 429 3.98 -19.35 -30.00
CA SER A 429 4.17 -20.64 -29.32
C SER A 429 2.88 -21.47 -29.32
N VAL A 430 1.73 -20.83 -29.08
CA VAL A 430 0.41 -21.46 -29.14
C VAL A 430 0.03 -21.89 -30.56
N ALA A 431 0.22 -21.01 -31.55
CA ALA A 431 -0.09 -21.29 -32.96
C ALA A 431 0.76 -22.44 -33.54
N THR A 432 2.05 -22.47 -33.19
CA THR A 432 3.00 -23.50 -33.64
C THR A 432 2.73 -24.86 -33.02
N ALA A 433 2.19 -24.90 -31.79
CA ALA A 433 1.66 -26.10 -31.16
C ALA A 433 0.30 -26.57 -31.73
N GLY A 434 -0.29 -25.85 -32.69
CA GLY A 434 -1.53 -26.23 -33.36
C GLY A 434 -2.82 -25.81 -32.63
N PHE A 435 -2.70 -24.89 -31.67
CA PHE A 435 -3.80 -24.28 -30.95
C PHE A 435 -4.08 -22.85 -31.46
N GLN A 436 -5.18 -22.26 -31.00
CA GLN A 436 -5.57 -20.90 -31.36
C GLN A 436 -5.29 -19.93 -30.20
N GLY A 437 -4.93 -18.69 -30.53
CA GLY A 437 -4.72 -17.60 -29.58
C GLY A 437 -5.60 -16.39 -29.90
N ALA A 438 -6.06 -15.69 -28.88
CA ALA A 438 -6.84 -14.46 -29.03
C ALA A 438 -6.19 -13.30 -28.27
N MET A 439 -6.20 -12.11 -28.87
CA MET A 439 -5.73 -10.87 -28.23
C MET A 439 -6.84 -9.82 -28.28
N MET A 440 -7.43 -9.53 -27.11
CA MET A 440 -8.44 -8.50 -26.94
C MET A 440 -7.80 -7.16 -26.55
N VAL A 441 -8.27 -6.10 -27.19
CA VAL A 441 -7.71 -4.77 -27.12
C VAL A 441 -8.86 -3.76 -26.92
N PRO A 442 -8.68 -2.63 -26.19
CA PRO A 442 -9.82 -1.81 -25.76
C PRO A 442 -10.47 -0.97 -26.87
N THR A 443 -9.79 -0.69 -27.97
CA THR A 443 -10.30 0.12 -29.10
C THR A 443 -9.92 -0.45 -30.45
N GLU A 444 -10.67 -0.06 -31.49
CA GLU A 444 -10.44 -0.51 -32.86
C GLU A 444 -9.11 -0.01 -33.40
N ILE A 445 -8.71 1.23 -33.11
CA ILE A 445 -7.42 1.78 -33.52
C ILE A 445 -6.26 0.98 -32.92
N LEU A 446 -6.35 0.64 -31.63
CA LEU A 446 -5.31 -0.17 -31.01
C LEU A 446 -5.27 -1.59 -31.58
N ALA A 447 -6.42 -2.18 -31.90
CA ALA A 447 -6.48 -3.49 -32.55
C ALA A 447 -5.84 -3.45 -33.95
N GLU A 448 -6.15 -2.43 -34.75
CA GLU A 448 -5.51 -2.16 -36.05
C GLU A 448 -3.99 -1.98 -35.88
N GLN A 449 -3.56 -1.22 -34.87
CA GLN A 449 -2.17 -0.95 -34.59
C GLN A 449 -1.41 -2.21 -34.18
N HIS A 450 -1.96 -3.04 -33.29
CA HIS A 450 -1.34 -4.31 -32.91
C HIS A 450 -1.26 -5.25 -34.12
N PHE A 451 -2.32 -5.36 -34.93
CA PHE A 451 -2.30 -6.15 -36.15
C PHE A 451 -1.21 -5.70 -37.13
N GLN A 452 -1.07 -4.41 -37.37
CA GLN A 452 0.00 -3.84 -38.22
C GLN A 452 1.39 -4.07 -37.61
N THR A 453 1.53 -3.87 -36.30
CA THR A 453 2.80 -4.07 -35.58
C THR A 453 3.25 -5.53 -35.68
N ILE A 454 2.33 -6.48 -35.49
CA ILE A 454 2.58 -7.92 -35.67
C ILE A 454 3.03 -8.19 -37.11
N GLY A 455 2.32 -7.65 -38.10
CA GLY A 455 2.71 -7.79 -39.52
C GLY A 455 4.09 -7.22 -39.86
N ASN A 456 4.50 -6.13 -39.17
CA ASN A 456 5.83 -5.54 -39.31
C ASN A 456 6.91 -6.39 -38.64
N LEU A 457 6.66 -6.89 -37.43
CA LEU A 457 7.58 -7.78 -36.71
C LEU A 457 7.80 -9.10 -37.46
N LEU A 458 6.80 -9.57 -38.22
CA LEU A 458 6.84 -10.77 -39.04
C LEU A 458 7.25 -10.52 -40.50
N SER A 459 7.57 -9.27 -40.88
CA SER A 459 7.79 -8.87 -42.29
C SER A 459 9.03 -9.47 -42.96
N GLY A 460 9.98 -10.02 -42.19
CA GLY A 460 11.15 -10.72 -42.72
C GLY A 460 10.87 -12.12 -43.28
N LEU A 461 9.61 -12.57 -43.26
CA LEU A 461 9.19 -13.89 -43.74
C LEU A 461 8.51 -13.79 -45.13
N PRO A 462 8.73 -14.75 -46.05
CA PRO A 462 8.15 -14.73 -47.39
C PRO A 462 6.61 -14.69 -47.35
N ARG A 463 6.03 -13.62 -47.93
CA ARG A 463 4.59 -13.30 -47.87
C ARG A 463 3.78 -13.93 -49.02
N PRO A 464 2.53 -14.33 -48.75
CA PRO A 464 1.45 -14.09 -49.71
C PRO A 464 0.21 -13.40 -49.09
N VAL A 465 -0.37 -12.53 -49.91
CA VAL A 465 -1.68 -11.83 -49.83
C VAL A 465 -1.94 -10.94 -48.61
N GLN A 466 -1.85 -9.62 -48.81
CA GLN A 466 -2.29 -8.59 -47.86
C GLN A 466 -3.79 -8.32 -48.06
N GLU A 467 -4.63 -9.04 -47.32
CA GLU A 467 -5.98 -8.55 -47.06
C GLU A 467 -5.94 -7.58 -45.86
N PRO A 468 -6.77 -6.53 -45.84
CA PRO A 468 -6.72 -5.51 -44.79
C PRO A 468 -7.07 -6.05 -43.39
N HIS A 469 -7.68 -7.24 -43.31
CA HIS A 469 -8.18 -7.86 -42.08
C HIS A 469 -7.63 -9.28 -41.83
N LEU A 470 -6.79 -9.80 -42.73
CA LEU A 470 -6.24 -11.16 -42.66
C LEU A 470 -4.82 -11.18 -43.23
N MET A 471 -3.89 -11.80 -42.50
CA MET A 471 -2.54 -12.06 -42.98
C MET A 471 -2.15 -13.51 -42.74
N SER A 472 -1.35 -14.06 -43.65
CA SER A 472 -0.76 -15.39 -43.53
C SER A 472 0.76 -15.30 -43.58
N VAL A 473 1.43 -15.90 -42.60
CA VAL A 473 2.89 -15.81 -42.43
C VAL A 473 3.49 -17.21 -42.40
N TYR A 474 4.54 -17.44 -43.18
CA TYR A 474 5.32 -18.68 -43.13
C TYR A 474 6.45 -18.54 -42.14
N LEU A 475 6.42 -19.31 -41.04
CA LEU A 475 7.54 -19.38 -40.11
C LEU A 475 8.57 -20.40 -40.59
N GLU A 476 9.84 -20.15 -40.34
CA GLU A 476 10.91 -21.11 -40.62
C GLU A 476 10.67 -22.39 -39.80
N HIS A 477 10.91 -23.56 -40.41
CA HIS A 477 10.66 -24.87 -39.80
C HIS A 477 9.18 -25.20 -39.53
N MET A 478 8.25 -24.58 -40.26
CA MET A 478 6.83 -24.88 -40.18
C MET A 478 6.24 -25.16 -41.58
N ASP A 479 5.55 -26.28 -41.72
CA ASP A 479 5.03 -26.77 -43.03
C ASP A 479 3.72 -26.09 -43.48
N ARG A 480 3.11 -25.26 -42.62
CA ARG A 480 1.88 -24.52 -42.90
C ARG A 480 2.02 -23.05 -42.50
N PRO A 481 1.33 -22.12 -43.17
CA PRO A 481 1.31 -20.73 -42.74
C PRO A 481 0.51 -20.55 -41.44
N VAL A 482 0.92 -19.57 -40.63
CA VAL A 482 0.16 -19.06 -39.49
C VAL A 482 -0.79 -17.98 -39.99
N SER A 483 -2.08 -18.15 -39.73
CA SER A 483 -3.13 -17.20 -40.13
C SER A 483 -3.51 -16.28 -38.97
N ILE A 484 -3.45 -14.97 -39.21
CA ILE A 484 -3.70 -13.92 -38.22
C ILE A 484 -4.79 -13.00 -38.74
N GLY A 485 -5.86 -12.82 -37.96
CA GLY A 485 -7.03 -12.02 -38.34
C GLY A 485 -7.27 -10.81 -37.45
N LEU A 486 -7.93 -9.79 -38.00
CA LEU A 486 -8.37 -8.58 -37.29
C LEU A 486 -9.90 -8.48 -37.27
N LEU A 487 -10.51 -8.58 -36.08
CA LEU A 487 -11.95 -8.46 -35.88
C LEU A 487 -12.32 -7.29 -34.96
N THR A 488 -12.93 -6.26 -35.53
CA THR A 488 -13.42 -5.07 -34.83
C THR A 488 -14.93 -4.89 -34.99
N GLY A 489 -15.52 -3.94 -34.27
CA GLY A 489 -16.94 -3.61 -34.42
C GLY A 489 -17.27 -3.00 -35.78
N SER A 490 -16.30 -2.34 -36.41
CA SER A 490 -16.40 -1.76 -37.76
C SER A 490 -16.03 -2.71 -38.91
N SER A 491 -15.62 -3.95 -38.63
CA SER A 491 -15.35 -4.96 -39.66
C SER A 491 -16.56 -5.14 -40.60
N ARG A 492 -16.33 -5.11 -41.91
CA ARG A 492 -17.38 -5.28 -42.92
C ARG A 492 -18.01 -6.67 -42.82
N ALA A 493 -19.30 -6.78 -43.14
CA ALA A 493 -20.05 -8.03 -43.03
C ALA A 493 -19.40 -9.25 -43.74
N PRO A 494 -18.80 -9.12 -44.96
CA PRO A 494 -18.10 -10.24 -45.59
C PRO A 494 -16.87 -10.70 -44.78
N ALA A 495 -15.99 -9.77 -44.41
CA ALA A 495 -14.79 -10.05 -43.61
C ALA A 495 -15.13 -10.63 -42.23
N LYS A 496 -16.18 -10.11 -41.57
CA LYS A 496 -16.65 -10.67 -40.29
C LYS A 496 -17.10 -12.12 -40.45
N ARG A 497 -17.91 -12.43 -41.48
CA ARG A 497 -18.37 -13.81 -41.75
C ARG A 497 -17.21 -14.76 -42.05
N GLU A 498 -16.25 -14.30 -42.85
CA GLU A 498 -15.04 -15.07 -43.18
C GLU A 498 -14.21 -15.38 -41.93
N LEU A 499 -13.82 -14.36 -41.16
CA LEU A 499 -13.01 -14.53 -39.94
C LEU A 499 -13.70 -15.40 -38.90
N THR A 500 -15.00 -15.19 -38.69
CA THR A 500 -15.79 -16.02 -37.76
C THR A 500 -15.84 -17.48 -38.22
N LYS A 501 -15.97 -17.73 -39.52
CA LYS A 501 -15.93 -19.09 -40.07
C LYS A 501 -14.55 -19.72 -39.89
N MET A 502 -13.47 -19.02 -40.24
CA MET A 502 -12.11 -19.53 -40.08
C MET A 502 -11.76 -19.81 -38.61
N ALA A 503 -12.23 -18.95 -37.68
CA ALA A 503 -12.08 -19.15 -36.24
C ALA A 503 -12.79 -20.43 -35.78
N SER A 504 -14.05 -20.62 -36.19
CA SER A 504 -14.87 -21.82 -35.89
C SER A 504 -14.26 -23.10 -36.48
N ASP A 505 -13.77 -23.03 -37.70
CA ASP A 505 -13.17 -24.17 -38.41
C ASP A 505 -11.77 -24.51 -37.88
N GLY A 506 -11.19 -23.68 -37.00
CA GLY A 506 -9.84 -23.86 -36.46
C GLY A 506 -8.72 -23.58 -37.46
N THR A 507 -9.01 -22.89 -38.56
CA THR A 507 -8.02 -22.52 -39.60
C THR A 507 -7.40 -21.14 -39.35
N LEU A 508 -8.01 -20.33 -38.47
CA LEU A 508 -7.43 -19.08 -37.97
C LEU A 508 -6.64 -19.35 -36.69
N ASP A 509 -5.33 -19.12 -36.72
CA ASP A 509 -4.45 -19.39 -35.57
C ASP A 509 -4.49 -18.27 -34.53
N ILE A 510 -4.44 -17.01 -34.97
CA ILE A 510 -4.40 -15.84 -34.07
C ILE A 510 -5.51 -14.87 -34.45
N LEU A 511 -6.28 -14.42 -33.46
CA LEU A 511 -7.32 -13.43 -33.66
C LEU A 511 -7.10 -12.19 -32.77
N VAL A 512 -6.86 -11.03 -33.39
CA VAL A 512 -6.70 -9.74 -32.71
C VAL A 512 -7.99 -8.95 -32.87
N GLY A 513 -8.48 -8.32 -31.80
CA GLY A 513 -9.75 -7.60 -31.90
C GLY A 513 -10.17 -6.87 -30.65
N THR A 514 -11.37 -6.30 -30.71
CA THR A 514 -12.00 -5.60 -29.58
C THR A 514 -12.97 -6.51 -28.83
N GLN A 515 -13.90 -5.95 -28.06
CA GLN A 515 -15.05 -6.69 -27.51
C GLN A 515 -15.85 -7.49 -28.57
N ALA A 516 -15.64 -7.24 -29.87
CA ALA A 516 -16.18 -8.08 -30.95
C ALA A 516 -15.76 -9.56 -30.85
N LEU A 517 -14.64 -9.87 -30.18
CA LEU A 517 -14.15 -11.24 -29.97
C LEU A 517 -15.04 -12.08 -29.06
N ILE A 518 -15.78 -11.45 -28.15
CA ILE A 518 -16.65 -12.10 -27.15
C ILE A 518 -18.14 -11.98 -27.49
N GLN A 519 -18.48 -11.49 -28.68
CA GLN A 519 -19.87 -11.40 -29.14
C GLN A 519 -20.39 -12.76 -29.60
N ASP A 520 -21.70 -12.96 -29.48
CA ASP A 520 -22.39 -14.15 -30.00
C ASP A 520 -22.01 -14.43 -31.46
N GLY A 521 -21.54 -15.64 -31.72
CA GLY A 521 -21.17 -16.13 -33.05
C GLY A 521 -19.69 -16.33 -33.29
N VAL A 522 -18.78 -15.80 -32.46
CA VAL A 522 -17.34 -16.10 -32.54
C VAL A 522 -17.03 -17.32 -31.67
N SER A 523 -16.60 -18.42 -32.29
CA SER A 523 -16.17 -19.64 -31.61
C SER A 523 -14.74 -19.99 -32.01
N MET A 524 -13.91 -20.37 -31.04
CA MET A 524 -12.51 -20.79 -31.23
C MET A 524 -12.29 -22.11 -30.47
N PRO A 525 -12.59 -23.26 -31.08
CA PRO A 525 -12.65 -24.55 -30.37
C PRO A 525 -11.31 -25.03 -29.83
N LYS A 526 -10.19 -24.48 -30.32
CA LYS A 526 -8.84 -24.79 -29.85
C LYS A 526 -8.17 -23.60 -29.16
N LEU A 527 -8.94 -22.68 -28.58
CA LEU A 527 -8.39 -21.53 -27.87
C LEU A 527 -7.56 -22.01 -26.66
N ALA A 528 -6.25 -21.77 -26.71
CA ALA A 528 -5.33 -22.11 -25.62
C ALA A 528 -4.74 -20.90 -24.91
N LEU A 529 -4.75 -19.71 -25.52
CA LEU A 529 -4.26 -18.48 -24.88
C LEU A 529 -5.17 -17.29 -25.20
N ALA A 530 -5.61 -16.61 -24.16
CA ALA A 530 -6.33 -15.34 -24.23
C ALA A 530 -5.48 -14.22 -23.64
N ILE A 531 -5.18 -13.21 -24.45
CA ILE A 531 -4.44 -12.01 -24.06
C ILE A 531 -5.41 -10.84 -23.94
N ALA A 532 -5.30 -10.05 -22.88
CA ALA A 532 -6.04 -8.80 -22.72
C ALA A 532 -5.07 -7.63 -22.52
N ASP A 533 -5.12 -6.63 -23.40
CA ASP A 533 -4.40 -5.36 -23.25
C ASP A 533 -5.25 -4.38 -22.44
N GLU A 534 -4.64 -3.84 -21.38
CA GLU A 534 -5.25 -2.97 -20.36
C GLU A 534 -6.40 -3.59 -19.52
N GLN A 535 -6.26 -3.44 -18.19
CA GLN A 535 -7.00 -4.19 -17.19
C GLN A 535 -8.51 -3.86 -17.10
N HIS A 536 -8.95 -2.66 -17.48
CA HIS A 536 -10.26 -2.12 -17.07
C HIS A 536 -11.50 -2.87 -17.58
N ARG A 537 -11.36 -3.91 -18.42
CA ARG A 537 -12.50 -4.72 -18.91
C ARG A 537 -12.36 -6.23 -18.70
N PHE A 538 -11.44 -6.66 -17.85
CA PHE A 538 -11.03 -8.06 -17.75
C PHE A 538 -12.11 -9.01 -17.14
N GLY A 539 -12.96 -8.53 -16.23
CA GLY A 539 -13.94 -9.36 -15.52
C GLY A 539 -14.99 -10.08 -16.40
N VAL A 540 -15.07 -9.70 -17.70
CA VAL A 540 -16.01 -10.28 -18.68
C VAL A 540 -15.36 -11.38 -19.52
N MET A 541 -14.05 -11.31 -19.80
CA MET A 541 -13.34 -12.29 -20.64
C MET A 541 -13.24 -13.67 -19.99
N GLN A 542 -12.90 -13.72 -18.69
CA GLN A 542 -12.91 -14.98 -17.94
C GLN A 542 -14.31 -15.60 -17.97
N ARG A 543 -15.37 -14.84 -17.71
CA ARG A 543 -16.75 -15.36 -17.69
C ARG A 543 -17.23 -15.84 -19.05
N SER A 544 -16.81 -15.18 -20.14
CA SER A 544 -17.24 -15.54 -21.51
C SER A 544 -16.43 -16.68 -22.10
N ALA A 545 -15.13 -16.82 -21.75
CA ALA A 545 -14.31 -17.96 -22.14
C ALA A 545 -14.61 -19.23 -21.32
N LEU A 546 -15.17 -19.09 -20.11
CA LEU A 546 -15.53 -20.17 -19.19
C LEU A 546 -16.90 -20.83 -19.45
N GLN A 547 -17.58 -20.55 -20.57
CA GLN A 547 -18.97 -20.97 -20.79
C GLN A 547 -19.23 -22.09 -21.80
N GLU A 548 -18.26 -22.99 -22.04
CA GLU A 548 -18.58 -24.30 -22.62
C GLU A 548 -18.17 -25.44 -21.67
N ARG A 549 -19.18 -26.10 -21.11
CA ARG A 549 -19.04 -27.23 -20.17
C ARG A 549 -18.24 -28.36 -20.84
N GLY A 550 -17.03 -28.63 -20.34
CA GLY A 550 -16.30 -29.87 -20.61
C GLY A 550 -14.92 -29.73 -21.28
N GLN A 551 -14.48 -28.52 -21.65
CA GLN A 551 -13.14 -28.29 -22.24
C GLN A 551 -12.14 -27.75 -21.21
N ALA A 552 -10.84 -27.96 -21.48
CA ALA A 552 -9.73 -27.46 -20.67
C ALA A 552 -9.68 -25.92 -20.73
N ASN A 553 -9.29 -25.28 -19.63
CA ASN A 553 -9.30 -23.82 -19.55
C ASN A 553 -8.11 -23.21 -20.30
N PRO A 554 -8.33 -22.15 -21.11
CA PRO A 554 -7.25 -21.45 -21.78
C PRO A 554 -6.36 -20.72 -20.77
N HIS A 555 -5.09 -20.59 -21.12
CA HIS A 555 -4.14 -19.70 -20.47
C HIS A 555 -4.59 -18.25 -20.63
N THR A 556 -4.30 -17.43 -19.62
CA THR A 556 -4.64 -16.00 -19.65
C THR A 556 -3.42 -15.13 -19.37
N LEU A 557 -3.18 -14.15 -20.25
CA LEU A 557 -2.14 -13.13 -20.10
C LEU A 557 -2.78 -11.74 -20.11
N ILE A 558 -2.60 -10.98 -19.04
CA ILE A 558 -3.05 -9.60 -18.93
C ILE A 558 -1.86 -8.69 -19.14
N MET A 559 -1.98 -7.65 -19.94
CA MET A 559 -0.96 -6.63 -20.11
C MET A 559 -1.40 -5.34 -19.43
N SER A 560 -0.47 -4.67 -18.75
CA SER A 560 -0.72 -3.35 -18.18
C SER A 560 0.40 -2.38 -18.53
N ALA A 561 0.00 -1.18 -18.95
CA ALA A 561 0.89 -0.05 -19.18
C ALA A 561 1.17 0.77 -17.92
N THR A 562 0.34 0.68 -16.87
CA THR A 562 0.62 1.31 -15.58
C THR A 562 1.57 0.44 -14.79
N PRO A 563 2.81 0.88 -14.52
CA PRO A 563 3.63 0.21 -13.52
C PRO A 563 2.92 0.33 -12.18
N ILE A 564 2.54 -0.81 -11.61
CA ILE A 564 2.02 -0.88 -10.24
C ILE A 564 3.17 -1.39 -9.38
N PRO A 565 3.43 -0.79 -8.21
CA PRO A 565 4.46 -1.29 -7.31
C PRO A 565 4.26 -2.79 -7.08
N ARG A 566 5.35 -3.56 -7.20
CA ARG A 566 5.29 -5.04 -7.20
C ARG A 566 4.59 -5.61 -5.96
N THR A 567 4.79 -4.96 -4.82
CA THR A 567 4.18 -5.26 -3.52
C THR A 567 2.66 -5.10 -3.57
N LEU A 568 2.18 -4.00 -4.16
CA LEU A 568 0.75 -3.73 -4.36
C LEU A 568 0.12 -4.70 -5.35
N SER A 569 0.75 -4.93 -6.49
CA SER A 569 0.17 -5.76 -7.54
C SER A 569 -0.01 -7.21 -7.09
N LEU A 570 0.88 -7.74 -6.24
CA LEU A 570 0.79 -9.11 -5.71
C LEU A 570 -0.29 -9.26 -4.63
N THR A 571 -0.70 -8.16 -4.01
CA THR A 571 -1.77 -8.15 -3.01
C THR A 571 -3.14 -7.92 -3.67
N LEU A 572 -3.18 -7.04 -4.68
CA LEU A 572 -4.40 -6.68 -5.42
C LEU A 572 -4.79 -7.72 -6.47
N PHE A 573 -3.80 -8.30 -7.14
CA PHE A 573 -3.96 -9.29 -8.21
C PHE A 573 -3.36 -10.62 -7.81
N GLY A 574 -3.47 -11.00 -6.53
CA GLY A 574 -2.77 -12.17 -6.01
C GLY A 574 -3.26 -13.53 -6.55
N ASP A 575 -4.26 -13.53 -7.43
CA ASP A 575 -4.64 -14.64 -8.29
C ASP A 575 -3.80 -14.73 -9.59
N LEU A 576 -2.99 -13.71 -9.90
CA LEU A 576 -2.12 -13.63 -11.07
C LEU A 576 -0.64 -13.75 -10.69
N ASP A 577 0.11 -14.50 -11.50
CA ASP A 577 1.57 -14.40 -11.51
C ASP A 577 2.01 -13.09 -12.17
N ILE A 578 3.12 -12.50 -11.74
CA ILE A 578 3.55 -11.20 -12.26
C ILE A 578 4.90 -11.30 -12.96
N SER A 579 4.91 -10.95 -14.24
CA SER A 579 6.11 -10.72 -15.04
C SER A 579 6.33 -9.23 -15.21
N THR A 580 7.53 -8.75 -14.88
CA THR A 580 7.87 -7.32 -14.97
C THR A 580 8.93 -7.10 -16.05
N ILE A 581 8.64 -6.22 -17.00
CA ILE A 581 9.63 -5.69 -17.94
C ILE A 581 10.18 -4.38 -17.35
N ASP A 582 11.31 -4.51 -16.65
CA ASP A 582 12.05 -3.45 -15.93
C ASP A 582 13.18 -2.83 -16.78
N GLU A 583 13.33 -3.25 -18.04
CA GLU A 583 14.33 -2.73 -18.97
C GLU A 583 13.67 -2.15 -20.23
N MET A 584 14.10 -0.96 -20.64
CA MET A 584 13.66 -0.32 -21.89
C MET A 584 14.54 -0.74 -23.08
N PRO A 585 13.96 -0.91 -24.29
CA PRO A 585 14.74 -1.19 -25.50
C PRO A 585 15.78 -0.10 -25.82
N ALA A 586 16.90 -0.50 -26.42
CA ALA A 586 17.95 0.44 -26.85
C ALA A 586 17.45 1.37 -27.96
N GLY A 587 17.90 2.63 -27.94
CA GLY A 587 17.54 3.64 -28.95
C GLY A 587 16.38 4.56 -28.56
N ARG A 588 15.66 4.27 -27.47
CA ARG A 588 14.60 5.15 -26.98
C ARG A 588 15.19 6.42 -26.35
N GLN A 589 14.76 7.57 -26.85
CA GLN A 589 15.16 8.86 -26.29
C GLN A 589 14.32 9.20 -25.06
N GLN A 590 14.99 9.75 -24.03
CA GLN A 590 14.30 10.25 -22.84
C GLN A 590 13.49 11.50 -23.19
N VAL A 591 12.25 11.55 -22.72
CA VAL A 591 11.36 12.70 -22.88
C VAL A 591 11.80 13.79 -21.91
N ALA A 592 12.21 14.93 -22.45
CA ALA A 592 12.60 16.09 -21.65
C ALA A 592 11.35 16.67 -20.98
N THR A 593 11.21 16.44 -19.67
CA THR A 593 10.04 16.82 -18.89
C THR A 593 10.34 18.08 -18.09
N LYS A 594 9.49 19.11 -18.20
CA LYS A 594 9.66 20.37 -17.47
C LYS A 594 8.32 20.85 -16.92
N TRP A 595 8.34 21.25 -15.66
CA TRP A 595 7.25 22.00 -15.05
C TRP A 595 7.43 23.50 -15.36
N LEU A 596 6.37 24.11 -15.86
CA LEU A 596 6.30 25.50 -16.29
C LEU A 596 5.32 26.27 -15.41
N GLU A 597 5.67 27.52 -15.11
CA GLU A 597 4.81 28.45 -14.39
C GLU A 597 3.72 29.03 -15.32
N PRO A 598 2.57 29.50 -14.80
CA PRO A 598 1.48 30.04 -15.61
C PRO A 598 1.91 31.15 -16.56
N GLU A 599 2.86 32.00 -16.15
CA GLU A 599 3.42 33.10 -16.94
C GLU A 599 4.20 32.61 -18.16
N GLN A 600 4.64 31.35 -18.16
CA GLN A 600 5.41 30.73 -19.24
C GLN A 600 4.51 30.07 -20.30
N ARG A 601 3.18 30.18 -20.18
CA ARG A 601 2.22 29.56 -21.11
C ARG A 601 2.44 30.00 -22.57
N ASP A 602 2.65 31.29 -22.81
CA ASP A 602 2.94 31.81 -24.16
C ASP A 602 4.27 31.27 -24.72
N THR A 603 5.25 31.05 -23.84
CA THR A 603 6.52 30.43 -24.23
C THR A 603 6.32 28.97 -24.64
N ALA A 604 5.45 28.23 -23.94
CA ALA A 604 5.09 26.86 -24.30
C ALA A 604 4.40 26.80 -25.66
N TYR A 605 3.44 27.70 -25.93
CA TYR A 605 2.78 27.77 -27.24
C TYR A 605 3.76 28.15 -28.37
N GLY A 606 4.67 29.09 -28.14
CA GLY A 606 5.74 29.41 -29.09
C GLY A 606 6.66 28.22 -29.38
N PHE A 607 6.92 27.38 -28.38
CA PHE A 607 7.68 26.14 -28.57
C PHE A 607 6.92 25.10 -29.39
N ILE A 608 5.61 24.92 -29.13
CA ILE A 608 4.76 24.03 -29.93
C ILE A 608 4.78 24.47 -31.40
N ARG A 609 4.58 25.76 -31.67
CA ARG A 609 4.65 26.32 -33.03
C ARG A 609 5.97 25.99 -33.73
N LYS A 610 7.10 26.20 -33.05
CA LYS A 610 8.43 25.87 -33.59
C LYS A 610 8.61 24.38 -33.91
N GLN A 611 7.98 23.48 -33.16
CA GLN A 611 8.01 22.04 -33.44
C GLN A 611 7.12 21.69 -34.62
N VAL A 612 5.92 22.28 -34.70
CA VAL A 612 4.99 22.09 -35.82
C VAL A 612 5.57 22.62 -37.14
N GLU A 613 6.24 23.76 -37.13
CA GLU A 613 6.97 24.31 -38.30
C GLU A 613 8.06 23.36 -38.82
N GLN A 614 8.57 22.47 -37.97
CA GLN A 614 9.52 21.42 -38.37
C GLN A 614 8.82 20.15 -38.90
N GLY A 615 7.51 20.21 -39.15
CA GLY A 615 6.69 19.10 -39.62
C GLY A 615 6.29 18.10 -38.54
N ARG A 616 6.37 18.48 -37.25
CA ARG A 616 6.06 17.60 -36.10
C ARG A 616 4.67 17.90 -35.54
N GLN A 617 4.21 17.06 -34.63
CA GLN A 617 2.87 17.19 -34.04
C GLN A 617 2.92 17.35 -32.52
N ALA A 618 1.85 17.88 -31.94
CA ALA A 618 1.73 18.12 -30.50
C ALA A 618 0.39 17.65 -29.91
N PHE A 619 0.44 17.18 -28.67
CA PHE A 619 -0.74 16.94 -27.83
C PHE A 619 -0.91 18.09 -26.83
N VAL A 620 -2.15 18.53 -26.62
CA VAL A 620 -2.54 19.45 -25.55
C VAL A 620 -3.64 18.78 -24.73
N VAL A 621 -3.32 18.37 -23.51
CA VAL A 621 -4.23 17.67 -22.60
C VAL A 621 -4.83 18.67 -21.61
N CYS A 622 -6.15 18.76 -21.58
CA CYS A 622 -6.88 19.67 -20.69
C CYS A 622 -7.43 18.93 -19.46
N PRO A 623 -7.41 19.57 -18.27
CA PRO A 623 -7.83 18.95 -17.03
C PRO A 623 -9.34 18.77 -16.93
N LEU A 624 -9.73 17.81 -16.08
CA LEU A 624 -11.11 17.63 -15.65
C LEU A 624 -11.43 18.74 -14.63
N VAL A 625 -12.52 19.48 -14.84
CA VAL A 625 -12.92 20.56 -13.93
C VAL A 625 -13.81 20.02 -12.79
N ASP A 626 -14.44 18.84 -12.93
CA ASP A 626 -15.18 18.09 -11.88
C ASP A 626 -15.52 16.66 -12.35
N GLU A 627 -15.91 15.74 -11.45
CA GLU A 627 -16.28 14.31 -11.71
C GLU A 627 -17.49 14.11 -12.66
N SER A 628 -18.11 15.20 -13.13
CA SER A 628 -19.24 15.11 -14.05
C SER A 628 -18.78 15.22 -15.50
N GLU A 629 -19.02 14.16 -16.28
CA GLU A 629 -18.67 14.05 -17.71
C GLU A 629 -19.17 15.23 -18.57
N THR A 630 -20.20 15.96 -18.11
CA THR A 630 -20.75 17.14 -18.78
C THR A 630 -19.81 18.35 -18.76
N ILE A 631 -19.02 18.51 -17.70
CA ILE A 631 -18.09 19.63 -17.54
C ILE A 631 -16.78 19.34 -18.31
N GLU A 632 -16.36 18.08 -18.41
CA GLU A 632 -15.17 17.64 -19.17
C GLU A 632 -15.20 18.08 -20.64
N SER A 633 -16.35 17.88 -21.29
CA SER A 633 -16.53 18.23 -22.70
C SER A 633 -16.47 19.73 -22.96
N LYS A 634 -16.85 20.57 -21.98
CA LYS A 634 -16.87 22.03 -22.14
C LYS A 634 -15.46 22.61 -22.08
N ALA A 635 -14.65 22.21 -21.10
CA ALA A 635 -13.30 22.71 -20.94
C ALA A 635 -12.41 22.43 -22.17
N ALA A 636 -12.44 21.19 -22.70
CA ALA A 636 -11.67 20.86 -23.90
C ALA A 636 -12.20 21.59 -25.16
N THR A 637 -13.51 21.80 -25.27
CA THR A 637 -14.10 22.53 -26.40
C THR A 637 -13.77 24.02 -26.35
N GLU A 638 -13.84 24.64 -25.17
CA GLU A 638 -13.48 26.05 -24.95
C GLU A 638 -11.99 26.27 -25.24
N GLU A 639 -11.11 25.43 -24.72
CA GLU A 639 -9.68 25.55 -24.98
C GLU A 639 -9.35 25.25 -26.45
N TYR A 640 -10.02 24.29 -27.09
CA TYR A 640 -9.89 24.08 -28.54
C TYR A 640 -10.30 25.31 -29.35
N GLN A 641 -11.43 25.96 -29.00
CA GLN A 641 -11.88 27.17 -29.68
C GLN A 641 -10.88 28.31 -29.52
N ARG A 642 -10.41 28.55 -28.29
CA ARG A 642 -9.40 29.56 -27.99
C ARG A 642 -8.09 29.29 -28.72
N LEU A 643 -7.57 28.07 -28.66
CA LEU A 643 -6.33 27.70 -29.35
C LEU A 643 -6.48 27.81 -30.87
N SER A 644 -7.63 27.43 -31.44
CA SER A 644 -7.88 27.49 -32.88
C SER A 644 -8.15 28.91 -33.40
N GLN A 645 -8.66 29.82 -32.57
CA GLN A 645 -9.01 31.18 -33.00
C GLN A 645 -7.92 32.21 -32.66
N ASP A 646 -7.35 32.12 -31.45
CA ASP A 646 -6.49 33.17 -30.91
C ASP A 646 -4.99 32.83 -30.97
N VAL A 647 -4.61 31.56 -30.78
CA VAL A 647 -3.20 31.16 -30.59
C VAL A 647 -2.58 30.53 -31.84
N PHE A 648 -3.32 29.63 -32.48
CA PHE A 648 -2.91 28.86 -33.66
C PHE A 648 -3.94 28.95 -34.80
N PRO A 649 -4.31 30.16 -35.27
CA PRO A 649 -5.28 30.32 -36.36
C PRO A 649 -4.81 29.75 -37.71
N ASP A 650 -3.50 29.52 -37.83
CA ASP A 650 -2.81 29.06 -39.03
C ASP A 650 -2.48 27.56 -39.01
N LEU A 651 -2.76 26.83 -37.92
CA LEU A 651 -2.47 25.40 -37.78
C LEU A 651 -3.75 24.55 -37.77
N SER A 652 -3.62 23.28 -38.14
CA SER A 652 -4.75 22.35 -38.16
C SER A 652 -4.93 21.68 -36.80
N LEU A 653 -5.98 22.07 -36.07
CA LEU A 653 -6.27 21.52 -34.74
C LEU A 653 -7.35 20.43 -34.80
N GLY A 654 -7.22 19.42 -33.94
CA GLY A 654 -8.25 18.42 -33.65
C GLY A 654 -8.76 18.52 -32.22
N LEU A 655 -10.01 18.14 -31.99
CA LEU A 655 -10.62 18.01 -30.66
C LEU A 655 -10.95 16.54 -30.39
N LEU A 656 -10.59 16.05 -29.20
CA LEU A 656 -10.97 14.72 -28.73
C LEU A 656 -11.44 14.74 -27.27
N HIS A 657 -12.68 14.30 -27.00
CA HIS A 657 -13.20 14.21 -25.64
C HIS A 657 -14.12 13.00 -25.42
N GLY A 658 -14.40 12.66 -24.16
CA GLY A 658 -15.07 11.42 -23.75
C GLY A 658 -16.45 11.21 -24.36
N ARG A 659 -17.21 12.29 -24.53
CA ARG A 659 -18.58 12.25 -25.07
C ARG A 659 -18.67 12.12 -26.59
N MET A 660 -17.55 12.21 -27.32
CA MET A 660 -17.59 12.02 -28.77
C MET A 660 -18.00 10.57 -29.11
N PRO A 661 -18.87 10.36 -30.11
CA PRO A 661 -19.15 9.03 -30.63
C PRO A 661 -17.84 8.29 -31.00
N ALA A 662 -17.76 6.99 -30.71
CA ALA A 662 -16.55 6.20 -30.97
C ALA A 662 -16.04 6.36 -32.42
N LYS A 663 -16.96 6.33 -33.40
CA LYS A 663 -16.64 6.54 -34.83
C LYS A 663 -16.01 7.90 -35.12
N GLU A 664 -16.40 8.96 -34.40
CA GLU A 664 -15.82 10.30 -34.56
C GLU A 664 -14.45 10.41 -33.90
N LYS A 665 -14.30 9.85 -32.70
CA LYS A 665 -12.98 9.74 -32.05
C LYS A 665 -12.00 9.02 -32.97
N ASP A 666 -12.42 7.89 -33.52
CA ASP A 666 -11.56 7.10 -34.42
C ASP A 666 -11.18 7.89 -35.68
N LYS A 667 -12.12 8.68 -36.22
CA LYS A 667 -11.86 9.56 -37.37
C LYS A 667 -10.85 10.65 -37.04
N VAL A 668 -11.02 11.38 -35.93
CA VAL A 668 -10.08 12.44 -35.52
C VAL A 668 -8.69 11.86 -35.25
N MET A 669 -8.63 10.73 -34.57
CA MET A 669 -7.36 10.07 -34.27
C MET A 669 -6.63 9.56 -35.52
N ARG A 670 -7.34 9.01 -36.51
CA ARG A 670 -6.74 8.63 -37.80
C ARG A 670 -6.15 9.86 -38.51
N ARG A 671 -6.90 10.96 -38.59
CA ARG A 671 -6.42 12.22 -39.19
C ARG A 671 -5.17 12.75 -38.48
N PHE A 672 -5.14 12.69 -37.15
CA PHE A 672 -3.96 13.07 -36.39
C PHE A 672 -2.79 12.13 -36.66
N ARG A 673 -2.98 10.80 -36.61
CA ARG A 673 -1.91 9.84 -36.94
C ARG A 673 -1.34 10.03 -38.35
N ASP A 674 -2.21 10.32 -39.32
CA ASP A 674 -1.85 10.44 -40.74
C ASP A 674 -1.23 11.82 -41.07
N GLY A 675 -1.08 12.70 -40.08
CA GLY A 675 -0.42 14.01 -40.23
C GLY A 675 -1.33 15.12 -40.79
N GLU A 676 -2.63 14.90 -40.87
CA GLU A 676 -3.59 15.93 -41.33
C GLU A 676 -3.90 16.99 -40.27
N LEU A 677 -3.57 16.71 -39.01
CA LEU A 677 -3.78 17.60 -37.87
C LEU A 677 -2.45 17.81 -37.15
N ASP A 678 -2.07 19.06 -36.95
CA ASP A 678 -0.80 19.43 -36.32
C ASP A 678 -0.87 19.28 -34.80
N ILE A 679 -2.00 19.65 -34.20
CA ILE A 679 -2.20 19.68 -32.75
C ILE A 679 -3.50 18.97 -32.39
N LEU A 680 -3.44 18.06 -31.41
CA LEU A 680 -4.62 17.42 -30.85
C LEU A 680 -4.91 17.95 -29.44
N VAL A 681 -6.02 18.67 -29.30
CA VAL A 681 -6.57 19.12 -28.01
C VAL A 681 -7.49 18.04 -27.46
N THR A 682 -7.23 17.58 -26.23
CA THR A 682 -7.88 16.40 -25.70
C THR A 682 -8.11 16.41 -24.20
N THR A 683 -9.11 15.68 -23.73
CA THR A 683 -9.21 15.28 -22.32
C THR A 683 -8.37 14.01 -22.06
N PRO A 684 -8.33 13.45 -20.83
CA PRO A 684 -7.63 12.19 -20.52
C PRO A 684 -7.98 10.97 -21.37
N VAL A 685 -8.92 11.09 -22.31
CA VAL A 685 -9.31 10.04 -23.24
C VAL A 685 -8.17 9.65 -24.22
N VAL A 686 -7.06 10.39 -24.29
CA VAL A 686 -5.82 9.95 -24.96
C VAL A 686 -5.11 8.81 -24.22
N GLU A 687 -5.54 8.45 -23.00
CA GLU A 687 -5.10 7.23 -22.31
C GLU A 687 -5.23 5.97 -23.19
N VAL A 688 -6.10 5.97 -24.22
CA VAL A 688 -6.44 4.79 -25.03
C VAL A 688 -5.48 4.51 -26.20
N GLY A 689 -4.17 4.57 -25.96
CA GLY A 689 -3.27 3.65 -26.66
C GLY A 689 -2.54 4.13 -27.91
N ILE A 690 -2.86 5.30 -28.46
CA ILE A 690 -2.46 5.61 -29.84
C ILE A 690 -0.98 6.02 -29.92
N ASP A 691 -0.28 5.42 -30.88
CA ASP A 691 1.11 5.73 -31.23
C ASP A 691 1.16 6.70 -32.41
N VAL A 692 1.74 7.88 -32.18
CA VAL A 692 2.03 8.86 -33.23
C VAL A 692 3.51 9.18 -33.17
N ALA A 693 4.32 8.50 -33.98
CA ALA A 693 5.78 8.64 -33.97
C ALA A 693 6.25 10.08 -34.21
N ASN A 694 5.48 10.87 -34.97
CA ASN A 694 5.77 12.27 -35.29
C ASN A 694 5.30 13.26 -34.20
N ALA A 695 4.58 12.80 -33.18
CA ALA A 695 4.19 13.62 -32.05
C ALA A 695 5.36 13.78 -31.07
N THR A 696 5.90 15.00 -31.00
CA THR A 696 7.13 15.30 -30.24
C THR A 696 6.87 16.15 -29.01
N VAL A 697 5.71 16.79 -28.89
CA VAL A 697 5.37 17.64 -27.74
C VAL A 697 4.12 17.12 -27.06
N MET A 698 4.19 16.96 -25.75
CA MET A 698 3.05 16.71 -24.86
C MET A 698 2.93 17.90 -23.91
N MET A 699 1.88 18.71 -24.05
CA MET A 699 1.54 19.77 -23.10
C MET A 699 0.36 19.32 -22.27
N ILE A 700 0.50 19.37 -20.94
CA ILE A 700 -0.55 19.01 -19.99
C ILE A 700 -0.93 20.28 -19.25
N ASP A 701 -2.10 20.80 -19.57
CA ASP A 701 -2.69 21.94 -18.87
C ASP A 701 -3.33 21.47 -17.56
N GLY A 702 -3.20 22.26 -16.49
CA GLY A 702 -3.67 21.89 -15.14
C GLY A 702 -3.14 20.54 -14.63
N ALA A 703 -1.84 20.28 -14.81
CA ALA A 703 -1.14 19.06 -14.40
C ALA A 703 -1.30 18.73 -12.90
N ASP A 704 -1.58 19.73 -12.06
CA ASP A 704 -1.91 19.60 -10.64
C ASP A 704 -3.23 18.87 -10.37
N ARG A 705 -4.09 18.69 -11.39
CA ARG A 705 -5.37 17.98 -11.28
C ARG A 705 -5.28 16.50 -11.65
N PHE A 706 -4.17 16.05 -12.23
CA PHE A 706 -4.00 14.66 -12.66
C PHE A 706 -3.21 13.82 -11.68
N GLY A 707 -3.54 12.53 -11.58
CA GLY A 707 -2.73 11.57 -10.84
C GLY A 707 -1.34 11.38 -11.44
N LEU A 708 -0.35 11.01 -10.63
CA LEU A 708 1.02 10.81 -11.12
C LEU A 708 1.10 9.69 -12.17
N ALA A 709 0.32 8.62 -11.97
CA ALA A 709 0.19 7.53 -12.94
C ALA A 709 -0.36 7.99 -14.30
N GLN A 710 -1.35 8.89 -14.32
CA GLN A 710 -1.93 9.42 -15.57
C GLN A 710 -0.92 10.33 -16.29
N LEU A 711 -0.26 11.22 -15.54
CA LEU A 711 0.79 12.07 -16.10
C LEU A 711 1.95 11.26 -16.70
N HIS A 712 2.32 10.16 -16.04
CA HIS A 712 3.30 9.22 -16.55
C HIS A 712 2.87 8.57 -17.88
N GLN A 713 1.61 8.14 -17.97
CA GLN A 713 1.07 7.60 -19.21
C GLN A 713 1.10 8.64 -20.34
N PHE A 714 0.67 9.88 -20.08
CA PHE A 714 0.71 10.97 -21.05
C PHE A 714 2.15 11.23 -21.52
N ARG A 715 3.12 11.31 -20.61
CA ARG A 715 4.54 11.43 -20.94
C ARG A 715 5.01 10.30 -21.88
N GLY A 716 4.55 9.07 -21.65
CA GLY A 716 4.87 7.89 -22.47
C GLY A 716 4.20 7.84 -23.84
N ARG A 717 3.28 8.77 -24.16
CA ARG A 717 2.64 8.88 -25.49
C ARG A 717 3.52 9.59 -26.52
N VAL A 718 4.52 10.35 -26.08
CA VAL A 718 5.53 10.99 -26.93
C VAL A 718 6.89 10.29 -26.81
N GLY A 719 7.83 10.57 -27.72
CA GLY A 719 9.17 9.96 -27.70
C GLY A 719 9.26 8.60 -28.36
N ARG A 720 8.43 8.37 -29.39
CA ARG A 720 8.38 7.10 -30.14
C ARG A 720 9.09 7.15 -31.50
N GLY A 721 9.30 8.35 -32.05
CA GLY A 721 10.10 8.57 -33.25
C GLY A 721 11.58 8.84 -32.95
N GLU A 722 12.33 9.18 -34.00
CA GLU A 722 13.76 9.52 -33.93
C GLU A 722 14.02 10.91 -33.31
N HIS A 723 12.98 11.72 -33.18
CA HIS A 723 13.08 13.10 -32.71
C HIS A 723 12.94 13.22 -31.20
N LYS A 724 13.77 14.10 -30.63
CA LYS A 724 13.72 14.45 -29.21
C LYS A 724 12.33 14.98 -28.85
N SER A 725 11.73 14.36 -27.84
CA SER A 725 10.38 14.69 -27.38
C SER A 725 10.38 15.43 -26.05
N TYR A 726 9.33 16.21 -25.83
CA TYR A 726 9.19 17.14 -24.72
C TYR A 726 7.86 16.97 -24.02
N CYS A 727 7.86 16.97 -22.69
CA CYS A 727 6.66 16.97 -21.87
C CYS A 727 6.63 18.25 -21.02
N MET A 728 5.60 19.05 -21.20
CA MET A 728 5.40 20.34 -20.55
C MET A 728 4.23 20.23 -19.58
N LEU A 729 4.50 20.44 -18.30
CA LEU A 729 3.49 20.39 -17.25
C LEU A 729 3.15 21.84 -16.88
N MET A 730 1.90 22.25 -17.04
CA MET A 730 1.41 23.56 -16.60
C MET A 730 0.56 23.36 -15.35
N ALA A 731 0.70 24.23 -14.34
CA ALA A 731 -0.16 24.21 -13.17
C ALA A 731 -0.48 25.64 -12.75
N ASP A 732 -1.76 25.98 -12.61
CA ASP A 732 -2.19 27.35 -12.26
C ASP A 732 -1.96 27.64 -10.77
N THR A 733 -2.35 26.71 -9.89
CA THR A 733 -2.18 26.82 -8.42
C THR A 733 -1.92 25.45 -7.79
N ALA A 734 -0.67 25.02 -7.73
CA ALA A 734 -0.30 23.74 -7.13
C ALA A 734 -0.20 23.82 -5.59
N SER A 735 -0.93 22.94 -4.87
CA SER A 735 -0.68 22.66 -3.46
C SER A 735 0.75 22.11 -3.25
N GLU A 736 1.29 22.14 -2.01
CA GLU A 736 2.62 21.56 -1.73
C GLU A 736 2.71 20.08 -2.18
N THR A 737 1.66 19.29 -1.94
CA THR A 737 1.56 17.91 -2.41
C THR A 737 1.58 17.80 -3.95
N ALA A 738 0.92 18.71 -4.66
CA ALA A 738 0.94 18.75 -6.12
C ALA A 738 2.32 19.17 -6.66
N LYS A 739 3.02 20.09 -5.99
CA LYS A 739 4.39 20.48 -6.35
C LYS A 739 5.37 19.31 -6.20
N GLU A 740 5.29 18.57 -5.09
CA GLU A 740 6.11 17.37 -4.89
C GLU A 740 5.87 16.34 -5.99
N ARG A 741 4.61 16.10 -6.35
CA ARG A 741 4.21 15.18 -7.42
C ARG A 741 4.72 15.61 -8.80
N LEU A 742 4.57 16.89 -9.17
CA LEU A 742 5.03 17.42 -10.46
C LEU A 742 6.57 17.42 -10.54
N SER A 743 7.24 17.76 -9.43
CA SER A 743 8.70 17.68 -9.30
C SER A 743 9.20 16.24 -9.44
N ALA A 744 8.52 15.27 -8.82
CA ALA A 744 8.83 13.86 -8.94
C ALA A 744 8.74 13.40 -10.41
N LEU A 745 7.68 13.75 -11.13
CA LEU A 745 7.53 13.41 -12.55
C LEU A 745 8.62 14.02 -13.45
N ALA A 746 9.06 15.24 -13.13
CA ALA A 746 10.11 15.92 -13.89
C ALA A 746 11.49 15.30 -13.67
N ARG A 747 11.75 14.72 -12.48
CA ARG A 747 13.05 14.14 -12.10
C ARG A 747 13.13 12.63 -12.36
N ILE A 748 12.07 11.91 -12.09
CA ILE A 748 12.03 10.44 -12.12
C ILE A 748 11.53 9.98 -13.49
N HIS A 749 12.38 9.28 -14.21
CA HIS A 749 12.05 8.72 -15.52
C HIS A 749 11.51 7.29 -15.44
N ASP A 750 11.90 6.53 -14.42
CA ASP A 750 11.42 5.18 -14.19
C ASP A 750 9.99 5.20 -13.63
N GLY A 751 9.06 4.61 -14.37
CA GLY A 751 7.65 4.54 -14.03
C GLY A 751 7.37 3.69 -12.80
N PHE A 752 8.17 2.67 -12.48
CA PHE A 752 8.02 1.88 -11.26
C PHE A 752 8.40 2.71 -10.03
N GLN A 753 9.54 3.40 -10.09
CA GLN A 753 9.93 4.35 -9.03
C GLN A 753 8.90 5.48 -8.88
N LEU A 754 8.32 5.93 -9.99
CA LEU A 754 7.31 6.96 -9.95
C LEU A 754 6.00 6.47 -9.31
N ALA A 755 5.60 5.22 -9.58
CA ALA A 755 4.42 4.62 -8.95
C ALA A 755 4.62 4.38 -7.44
N GLU A 756 5.86 4.13 -7.01
CA GLU A 756 6.24 4.08 -5.60
C GLU A 756 6.06 5.43 -4.91
N VAL A 757 6.54 6.51 -5.53
CA VAL A 757 6.35 7.88 -5.03
C VAL A 757 4.87 8.29 -5.04
N ASP A 758 4.09 7.87 -6.05
CA ASP A 758 2.63 8.12 -6.07
C ASP A 758 1.92 7.53 -4.85
N LEU A 759 2.31 6.30 -4.47
CA LEU A 759 1.76 5.60 -3.31
C LEU A 759 2.10 6.32 -2.00
N GLU A 760 3.33 6.80 -1.86
CA GLU A 760 3.79 7.56 -0.69
C GLU A 760 3.05 8.90 -0.56
N LEU A 761 2.89 9.63 -1.67
CA LEU A 761 2.28 10.96 -1.69
C LEU A 761 0.75 10.94 -1.50
N ARG A 762 0.05 9.93 -2.06
CA ARG A 762 -1.42 9.82 -1.95
C ARG A 762 -1.88 9.23 -0.63
N GLY A 763 -1.02 8.45 0.03
CA GLY A 763 -1.44 7.57 1.11
C GLY A 763 -2.37 6.45 0.62
N PRO A 764 -2.66 5.45 1.47
CA PRO A 764 -3.33 4.21 1.08
C PRO A 764 -4.82 4.35 0.70
N GLY A 765 -5.46 5.50 0.95
CA GLY A 765 -6.90 5.69 0.81
C GLY A 765 -7.40 5.98 -0.61
N ASP A 766 -6.61 6.68 -1.43
CA ASP A 766 -7.10 7.27 -2.70
C ASP A 766 -6.84 6.41 -3.94
N PHE A 767 -5.95 5.40 -3.88
CA PHE A 767 -5.77 4.47 -5.01
C PHE A 767 -7.01 3.60 -5.24
N PHE A 768 -7.87 3.47 -4.22
CA PHE A 768 -9.12 2.70 -4.22
C PHE A 768 -10.37 3.54 -4.53
N GLY A 769 -10.24 4.55 -5.41
CA GLY A 769 -11.37 5.35 -5.89
C GLY A 769 -12.62 4.50 -6.09
N THR A 770 -13.66 4.80 -5.32
CA THR A 770 -14.95 4.07 -5.22
C THR A 770 -14.83 2.56 -5.05
N ARG A 771 -14.79 2.10 -3.77
CA ARG A 771 -15.23 0.76 -3.30
C ARG A 771 -15.18 -0.33 -4.37
N GLN A 772 -13.99 -0.65 -4.87
CA GLN A 772 -13.86 -1.84 -5.72
C GLN A 772 -14.06 -3.06 -4.83
N SER A 773 -15.10 -3.80 -5.20
CA SER A 773 -15.73 -4.89 -4.50
C SER A 773 -14.78 -6.08 -4.31
N GLY A 774 -14.36 -6.32 -3.06
CA GLY A 774 -13.85 -7.64 -2.66
C GLY A 774 -12.72 -7.67 -1.64
N LEU A 775 -12.04 -6.56 -1.33
CA LEU A 775 -10.99 -6.52 -0.31
C LEU A 775 -11.52 -5.85 0.98
N PRO A 776 -11.39 -6.49 2.16
CA PRO A 776 -11.75 -5.89 3.44
C PRO A 776 -10.93 -4.63 3.74
N SER A 777 -11.51 -3.70 4.50
CA SER A 777 -10.77 -2.53 4.99
C SER A 777 -9.69 -2.96 6.00
N LEU A 778 -8.43 -2.76 5.65
CA LEU A 778 -7.29 -2.87 6.57
C LEU A 778 -7.40 -1.78 7.65
N LYS A 779 -7.28 -2.13 8.94
CA LYS A 779 -7.48 -1.18 10.05
C LYS A 779 -6.18 -0.54 10.50
N MET A 780 -5.10 -1.31 10.50
CA MET A 780 -3.76 -0.90 10.97
C MET A 780 -2.72 -0.94 9.86
N ALA A 781 -2.83 -1.92 8.97
CA ALA A 781 -1.96 -2.04 7.82
C ALA A 781 -2.26 -0.94 6.80
N GLN A 782 -1.19 -0.41 6.25
CA GLN A 782 -1.23 0.43 5.07
C GLN A 782 -0.52 -0.30 3.95
N LEU A 783 -0.98 -0.15 2.72
CA LEU A 783 -0.31 -0.79 1.59
C LEU A 783 1.07 -0.17 1.27
N SER A 784 1.37 0.98 1.86
CA SER A 784 2.70 1.59 1.90
C SER A 784 3.69 0.84 2.82
N ASP A 785 3.23 -0.10 3.67
CA ASP A 785 4.09 -0.87 4.58
C ASP A 785 4.88 -1.97 3.84
N ARG A 786 5.75 -1.58 2.91
CA ARG A 786 6.47 -2.50 2.00
C ARG A 786 7.20 -3.61 2.73
N GLU A 787 7.98 -3.25 3.74
CA GLU A 787 8.76 -4.21 4.53
C GLU A 787 7.86 -5.22 5.25
N LEU A 788 6.72 -4.79 5.78
CA LEU A 788 5.78 -5.68 6.47
C LEU A 788 5.02 -6.56 5.49
N LEU A 789 4.67 -6.04 4.32
CA LEU A 789 4.00 -6.80 3.28
C LEU A 789 4.89 -7.93 2.74
N ASP A 790 6.17 -7.63 2.47
CA ASP A 790 7.14 -8.62 2.01
C ASP A 790 7.41 -9.68 3.10
N LEU A 791 7.53 -9.25 4.36
CA LEU A 791 7.69 -10.17 5.49
C LEU A 791 6.46 -11.08 5.65
N ALA A 792 5.25 -10.51 5.63
CA ALA A 792 3.99 -11.23 5.75
C ALA A 792 3.83 -12.25 4.62
N ARG A 793 4.17 -11.85 3.40
CA ARG A 793 4.13 -12.74 2.24
C ARG A 793 5.13 -13.88 2.34
N THR A 794 6.37 -13.59 2.73
CA THR A 794 7.42 -14.62 2.86
C THR A 794 7.00 -15.69 3.86
N GLU A 795 6.48 -15.29 5.01
CA GLU A 795 5.99 -16.23 6.01
C GLU A 795 4.71 -16.94 5.55
N ALA A 796 3.82 -16.28 4.79
CA ALA A 796 2.60 -16.90 4.28
C ALA A 796 2.89 -17.98 3.23
N ILE A 797 3.85 -17.72 2.32
CA ILE A 797 4.32 -18.72 1.35
C ILE A 797 4.92 -19.91 2.07
N ARG A 798 5.83 -19.69 3.04
CA ARG A 798 6.44 -20.78 3.82
C ARG A 798 5.37 -21.62 4.52
N LEU A 799 4.38 -20.97 5.15
CA LEU A 799 3.33 -21.68 5.86
C LEU A 799 2.45 -22.51 4.92
N ILE A 800 2.12 -22.00 3.73
CA ILE A 800 1.32 -22.75 2.73
C ILE A 800 2.12 -23.89 2.08
N GLU A 801 3.44 -23.76 1.98
CA GLU A 801 4.33 -24.86 1.55
C GLU A 801 4.38 -26.00 2.58
N GLU A 802 4.37 -25.66 3.88
CA GLU A 802 4.40 -26.62 4.99
C GLU A 802 3.03 -27.25 5.27
N ASP A 803 1.97 -26.43 5.34
CA ASP A 803 0.58 -26.85 5.57
C ASP A 803 -0.39 -26.20 4.57
N PRO A 804 -0.40 -26.73 3.34
CA PRO A 804 -1.36 -26.45 2.26
C PRO A 804 -2.79 -26.08 2.61
N GLU A 805 -3.39 -26.80 3.55
CA GLU A 805 -4.82 -26.74 3.86
C GLU A 805 -5.09 -26.14 5.24
N LEU A 806 -4.05 -25.64 5.92
CA LEU A 806 -4.11 -25.14 7.30
C LEU A 806 -4.75 -26.15 8.27
N LYS A 807 -4.49 -27.45 8.07
CA LYS A 807 -5.10 -28.55 8.85
C LYS A 807 -4.31 -28.94 10.08
N MET A 808 -3.06 -28.50 10.22
CA MET A 808 -2.26 -28.80 11.40
C MET A 808 -2.87 -28.12 12.64
N PRO A 809 -2.86 -28.78 13.81
CA PRO A 809 -3.48 -28.22 15.02
C PRO A 809 -2.93 -26.84 15.42
N GLU A 810 -1.67 -26.58 15.13
CA GLU A 810 -1.00 -25.30 15.39
C GLU A 810 -1.46 -24.17 14.45
N HIS A 811 -2.03 -24.49 13.29
CA HIS A 811 -2.54 -23.52 12.32
C HIS A 811 -4.07 -23.31 12.39
N ALA A 812 -4.77 -24.04 13.26
CA ALA A 812 -6.22 -23.95 13.37
C ALA A 812 -6.73 -22.53 13.69
N ALA A 813 -5.99 -21.78 14.51
CA ALA A 813 -6.32 -20.38 14.83
C ALA A 813 -6.15 -19.46 13.61
N ILE A 814 -5.10 -19.67 12.81
CA ILE A 814 -4.89 -18.96 11.54
C ILE A 814 -6.02 -19.29 10.55
N ALA A 815 -6.37 -20.57 10.39
CA ALA A 815 -7.46 -20.99 9.52
C ALA A 815 -8.78 -20.30 9.88
N ALA A 816 -9.10 -20.22 11.17
CA ALA A 816 -10.28 -19.51 11.66
C ALA A 816 -10.22 -18.00 11.37
N GLN A 817 -9.04 -17.38 11.48
CA GLN A 817 -8.84 -15.97 11.15
C GLN A 817 -9.02 -15.70 9.64
N VAL A 818 -8.44 -16.54 8.78
CA VAL A 818 -8.60 -16.45 7.32
C VAL A 818 -10.06 -16.65 6.91
N ALA A 819 -10.76 -17.63 7.48
CA ALA A 819 -12.18 -17.85 7.19
C ALA A 819 -13.04 -16.62 7.52
N ARG A 820 -12.87 -16.04 8.72
CA ARG A 820 -13.57 -14.80 9.12
C ARG A 820 -13.26 -13.65 8.17
N PHE A 821 -12.00 -13.52 7.74
CA PHE A 821 -11.58 -12.47 6.81
C PHE A 821 -12.26 -12.60 5.44
N VAL A 822 -12.36 -13.83 4.90
CA VAL A 822 -13.03 -14.11 3.63
C VAL A 822 -14.55 -13.90 3.72
N ASP A 823 -15.17 -14.26 4.84
CA ASP A 823 -16.61 -14.03 5.07
C ASP A 823 -16.93 -12.53 5.09
N GLN A 824 -16.12 -11.72 5.78
CA GLN A 824 -16.25 -10.26 5.80
C GLN A 824 -16.03 -9.64 4.41
N ALA A 825 -15.07 -10.16 3.64
CA ALA A 825 -14.83 -9.74 2.26
C ALA A 825 -16.05 -9.99 1.38
N SER A 826 -16.69 -11.17 1.54
CA SER A 826 -17.84 -11.59 0.74
C SER A 826 -19.11 -10.81 1.09
N ALA A 827 -19.31 -10.49 2.38
CA ALA A 827 -20.45 -9.70 2.85
C ALA A 827 -20.43 -8.25 2.35
N ASN A 828 -19.24 -7.68 2.09
CA ASN A 828 -19.09 -6.33 1.55
C ASN A 828 -19.33 -6.24 0.03
N VAL A 829 -19.46 -7.37 -0.66
CA VAL A 829 -19.71 -7.47 -2.11
C VAL A 829 -21.20 -7.70 -2.42
N ALA A 830 -21.99 -8.14 -1.43
CA ALA A 830 -23.44 -8.29 -1.50
C ALA A 830 -24.15 -6.99 -1.11
#